data_AF-A0A8I2FWB4-F1
#
_entry.id   AF-A0A8I2FWB4-F1
#
_cell.length_a   1.000
_cell.length_b   1.000
_cell.length_c   1.000
_cell.angle_alpha   90.00
_cell.angle_beta   90.00
_cell.angle_gamma   90.00
#
_symmetry.space_group_name_H-M   'P 1'
#
loop_
_entity.id
_entity.type
_entity.pdbx_description
1 polymer ?
#
loop_
_entity_poly.entity_id
_entity_poly.type
_entity_poly.pdbx_seq_one_letter_code
_entity_poly.pdbx_strand_id
1 'polypeptide(L)'
;MRKFLSVFIIAAFMLFASNFVFSIVQVGEEVAQRFETPHPYPGMKGVVWEKEFHWPNAGYIAIHFSEFNLAKGDYVEISSPDGRFYYTFSEKGKKVKHKDRTEELSDFWGTHIPGDRAFVRLVSKNKKSDHGFVIDKWARGYERGYIQAVMAGLEEDAIIEAVCNSDDKEWAKCYLGTTMYDESRAVCRLLIGGTSACTGWLLGSEGHVMTNNHCISTQSSASNTDYEFMAEGATCSTSCASWGACPGTVEASSGSLIQTDSSLDYTLILLPSNITGTYGYMQLRDTLPSLDERIYIPQHPSAWGKQLAVVSDTDGPYAKIYSTNEPPCIGGPGDIGYYADTAGGSSGSPVLAYDDNLVVALHHCANCPNRGVPIPPIITDLGSNLPANAIGGGGPPQPPVADFSGNPTTVEVGSSVQFTDLSTNTPTSWSWTFEGGTPSTSTAQNPTVTYNTIGTYNVTLTASNAAGSDTETKVDYITVQEVVIEYCTSSGGSQSYEYIAGVQVGDLTNNSGASAYSDFTYMTANLTAGASVNVSLTPGFPGSSYTEWWKIWIDYNVDGDFEDSGEEVFSGSGSSTVTGSFTVPSGVEAVTRMRVSMSYSTYPPVCGTFTYGEVEDYTADISGGVPPVQYTLTTNTVGNGSITLNPPGGVYDEGTVVTLTAVPDAGWQFDGWSGDLSGTQNPTTITMNSNKNVTATFSEVPPEYYTLTVTTVGNGSVTLDPPGGTYPQGTVVTLTAVPDSGWQFDYWSGDLSGSANPTTITMNSDKNVTANFSEIGTCTETVGNTTVFGSTSVSANRRAMPFTMPENGNICSVTIYHAGGSGGLILGVYDGEGAPQNRLGVTNATTINSSAGWQTINLTSPAYVAGGSTVWLAWVFQSNPGIRYQTGSPGRFQSSDTWSGGMPDPFGSGSQASYLYSIYATYAPAGGPSYGTVGNTTIFGSTSVSANRRAMPFTMPENGTIESVTMYHAGGNGGLILGVYDGEGTPQNRLGVTNATTINSSAGWQTINLQSPAFVAGGSTVWLAWVYESNPGIRYQTGSPGRYQSSDTWSGGMPDPFGSGTQTTYIYSIYGTYLK
;
A
#
# COMPACT_ATOMS: atom_id res chain seq x y z
N MET A 1 -4.94 29.92 60.60
CA MET A 1 -5.79 31.12 60.79
C MET A 1 -6.01 31.78 59.44
N ARG A 2 -7.30 31.92 59.04
CA ARG A 2 -7.96 32.93 58.16
C ARG A 2 -7.16 33.50 56.95
N LYS A 3 -7.49 33.24 55.67
CA LYS A 3 -8.69 33.57 54.83
C LYS A 3 -8.75 35.02 54.28
N PHE A 4 -9.11 35.11 52.97
CA PHE A 4 -9.77 36.19 52.18
C PHE A 4 -8.87 37.20 51.43
N LEU A 5 -9.07 37.67 50.17
CA LEU A 5 -10.20 37.66 49.21
C LEU A 5 -9.75 38.13 47.76
N SER A 6 -10.32 37.52 46.71
CA SER A 6 -10.76 37.98 45.35
C SER A 6 -9.96 38.97 44.46
N VAL A 7 -9.56 38.61 43.22
CA VAL A 7 -10.26 38.61 41.89
C VAL A 7 -10.52 40.00 41.26
N PHE A 8 -9.89 40.28 40.11
CA PHE A 8 -10.50 40.90 38.91
C PHE A 8 -9.67 40.63 37.63
N ILE A 9 -10.38 40.23 36.57
CA ILE A 9 -9.96 39.80 35.22
C ILE A 9 -10.00 41.01 34.25
N ILE A 10 -9.17 41.02 33.18
CA ILE A 10 -9.56 41.14 31.74
C ILE A 10 -8.32 41.28 30.83
N ALA A 11 -8.09 40.17 30.09
CA ALA A 11 -7.61 39.94 28.72
C ALA A 11 -6.83 40.99 27.89
N ALA A 12 -5.73 40.54 27.26
CA ALA A 12 -5.51 40.65 25.80
C ALA A 12 -4.35 39.74 25.28
N PHE A 13 -4.75 38.78 24.44
CA PHE A 13 -4.11 38.18 23.25
C PHE A 13 -2.82 37.32 23.29
N MET A 14 -3.10 36.04 23.03
CA MET A 14 -2.30 34.89 22.59
C MET A 14 -1.18 35.12 21.57
N LEU A 15 -0.06 34.43 21.81
CA LEU A 15 0.63 33.58 20.84
C LEU A 15 1.29 32.45 21.64
N PHE A 16 0.55 31.36 21.84
CA PHE A 16 1.09 30.13 22.40
C PHE A 16 1.72 29.33 21.25
N ALA A 17 3.04 29.14 21.29
CA ALA A 17 3.67 27.99 20.67
C ALA A 17 3.56 26.84 21.70
N SER A 18 2.65 25.91 21.47
CA SER A 18 2.53 24.69 22.27
C SER A 18 3.67 23.75 21.92
N ASN A 19 4.73 23.73 22.73
CA ASN A 19 5.63 22.59 22.82
C ASN A 19 4.88 21.48 23.56
N PHE A 20 4.27 20.54 22.84
CA PHE A 20 3.71 19.34 23.44
C PHE A 20 4.87 18.45 23.91
N VAL A 21 4.96 18.22 25.22
CA VAL A 21 5.80 17.17 25.79
C VAL A 21 5.00 15.87 25.68
N PHE A 22 5.49 14.90 24.92
CA PHE A 22 4.89 13.56 24.81
C PHE A 22 4.99 12.84 26.16
N SER A 23 3.89 12.81 26.91
CA SER A 23 3.82 12.16 28.22
C SER A 23 3.50 10.67 28.04
N ILE A 24 4.35 9.78 28.56
CA ILE A 24 4.03 8.36 28.74
C ILE A 24 2.74 8.25 29.57
N VAL A 25 1.86 7.30 29.25
CA VAL A 25 0.62 7.12 30.03
C VAL A 25 0.92 6.69 31.44
N GLN A 26 0.37 7.43 32.40
CA GLN A 26 0.40 7.07 33.81
C GLN A 26 -0.80 6.19 34.13
N VAL A 27 -0.52 5.00 34.66
CA VAL A 27 -1.49 3.99 35.11
C VAL A 27 -1.49 3.82 36.62
N GLY A 28 -0.65 4.57 37.32
CA GLY A 28 -0.58 4.64 38.77
C GLY A 28 0.21 5.84 39.25
N GLU A 29 0.38 5.94 40.56
CA GLU A 29 1.13 6.99 41.20
C GLU A 29 2.01 6.44 42.33
N GLU A 30 3.13 7.12 42.58
CA GLU A 30 4.05 6.77 43.65
C GLU A 30 3.56 7.32 45.00
N VAL A 31 3.58 6.45 46.01
CA VAL A 31 3.37 6.77 47.42
C VAL A 31 4.72 6.68 48.12
N ALA A 32 5.33 7.84 48.37
CA ALA A 32 6.59 7.92 49.11
C ALA A 32 6.36 7.52 50.58
N GLN A 33 6.90 6.38 50.98
CA GLN A 33 6.77 5.86 52.33
C GLN A 33 7.93 4.93 52.66
N ARG A 34 8.76 5.36 53.63
CA ARG A 34 9.96 4.62 54.01
C ARG A 34 9.67 3.55 55.07
N PHE A 35 10.04 2.31 54.77
CA PHE A 35 10.11 1.18 55.69
C PHE A 35 11.48 0.54 55.59
N GLU A 36 12.04 0.19 56.75
CA GLU A 36 13.35 -0.45 56.84
C GLU A 36 13.22 -1.63 57.78
N THR A 37 13.81 -2.76 57.38
CA THR A 37 13.79 -3.95 58.23
C THR A 37 14.58 -3.71 59.52
N PRO A 38 14.24 -4.35 60.64
CA PRO A 38 15.11 -4.32 61.82
C PRO A 38 16.44 -5.02 61.51
N HIS A 39 17.58 -4.39 61.77
CA HIS A 39 18.90 -5.04 61.70
C HIS A 39 19.65 -4.92 63.04
N PRO A 40 20.11 -6.04 63.63
CA PRO A 40 19.79 -7.41 63.21
C PRO A 40 18.33 -7.78 63.48
N TYR A 41 17.68 -8.47 62.54
CA TYR A 41 16.37 -9.08 62.81
C TYR A 41 16.54 -10.35 63.67
N PRO A 42 15.57 -10.65 64.56
CA PRO A 42 15.63 -11.82 65.44
C PRO A 42 15.63 -13.09 64.60
N GLY A 43 16.69 -13.91 64.68
CA GLY A 43 16.78 -15.08 63.80
C GLY A 43 16.10 -16.32 64.36
N MET A 44 14.77 -16.26 64.28
CA MET A 44 13.95 -17.44 64.18
C MET A 44 13.84 -17.83 62.70
N LYS A 45 13.79 -19.14 62.42
CA LYS A 45 13.51 -19.63 61.06
C LYS A 45 12.05 -19.36 60.73
N GLY A 46 11.78 -18.64 59.64
CA GLY A 46 10.43 -18.28 59.20
C GLY A 46 10.30 -16.79 58.87
N VAL A 47 9.07 -16.28 58.91
CA VAL A 47 8.78 -14.85 58.68
C VAL A 47 9.30 -14.03 59.86
N VAL A 48 10.26 -13.14 59.61
CA VAL A 48 10.89 -12.28 60.63
C VAL A 48 10.45 -10.81 60.53
N TRP A 49 9.83 -10.43 59.41
CA TRP A 49 9.21 -9.13 59.20
C TRP A 49 8.08 -9.26 58.18
N GLU A 50 6.98 -8.55 58.39
CA GLU A 50 5.84 -8.51 57.47
C GLU A 50 5.23 -7.11 57.43
N LYS A 51 4.81 -6.70 56.23
CA LYS A 51 4.05 -5.46 56.02
C LYS A 51 2.97 -5.67 54.96
N GLU A 52 1.74 -5.29 55.32
CA GLU A 52 0.65 -5.11 54.36
C GLU A 52 0.71 -3.69 53.77
N PHE A 53 0.67 -3.62 52.45
CA PHE A 53 0.43 -2.43 51.65
C PHE A 53 -0.99 -2.53 51.11
N HIS A 54 -1.83 -1.55 51.44
CA HIS A 54 -3.23 -1.54 51.07
C HIS A 54 -3.65 -0.14 50.67
N TRP A 55 -4.23 -0.02 49.48
CA TRP A 55 -4.89 1.19 49.03
C TRP A 55 -6.25 0.83 48.43
N PRO A 56 -7.37 1.19 49.08
CA PRO A 56 -8.70 0.83 48.61
C PRO A 56 -8.90 1.13 47.12
N ASN A 57 -9.44 0.16 46.38
CA ASN A 57 -9.75 0.22 44.95
C ASN A 57 -8.54 0.34 43.99
N ALA A 58 -7.29 0.26 44.47
CA ALA A 58 -6.14 0.27 43.58
C ALA A 58 -6.19 -0.94 42.63
N GLY A 59 -5.85 -0.72 41.35
CA GLY A 59 -5.81 -1.80 40.35
C GLY A 59 -4.66 -2.78 40.58
N TYR A 60 -3.56 -2.30 41.17
CA TYR A 60 -2.40 -3.09 41.58
C TYR A 60 -1.59 -2.34 42.65
N ILE A 61 -0.67 -3.06 43.26
CA ILE A 61 0.37 -2.54 44.16
C ILE A 61 1.74 -2.99 43.65
N ALA A 62 2.68 -2.06 43.47
CA ALA A 62 4.08 -2.38 43.16
C ALA A 62 4.99 -1.78 44.23
N ILE A 63 6.05 -2.50 44.62
CA ILE A 63 6.93 -2.09 45.73
C ILE A 63 8.29 -1.71 45.18
N HIS A 64 8.83 -0.56 45.60
CA HIS A 64 10.19 -0.17 45.27
C HIS A 64 11.11 -0.46 46.46
N PHE A 65 12.27 -1.06 46.19
CA PHE A 65 13.36 -1.21 47.14
C PHE A 65 14.48 -0.28 46.71
N SER A 66 14.90 0.64 47.57
CA SER A 66 16.07 1.50 47.31
C SER A 66 17.37 0.87 47.82
N GLU A 67 17.27 -0.04 48.79
CA GLU A 67 18.38 -0.85 49.27
C GLU A 67 17.90 -2.29 49.49
N PHE A 68 18.65 -3.27 49.01
CA PHE A 68 18.34 -4.68 49.18
C PHE A 68 19.63 -5.49 49.30
N ASN A 69 19.80 -6.17 50.43
CA ASN A 69 20.93 -7.05 50.65
C ASN A 69 20.54 -8.04 51.75
N LEU A 70 20.33 -9.31 51.39
CA LEU A 70 19.91 -10.37 52.31
C LEU A 70 21.04 -11.38 52.56
N ALA A 71 20.98 -12.01 53.74
CA ALA A 71 21.86 -13.13 54.02
C ALA A 71 21.54 -14.33 53.12
N LYS A 72 22.56 -15.13 52.80
CA LYS A 72 22.39 -16.33 51.97
C LYS A 72 21.29 -17.24 52.52
N GLY A 73 20.31 -17.55 51.68
CA GLY A 73 19.16 -18.41 52.00
C GLY A 73 17.92 -17.66 52.51
N ASP A 74 18.04 -16.38 52.84
CA ASP A 74 16.91 -15.50 53.16
C ASP A 74 16.31 -14.94 51.86
N TYR A 75 15.02 -14.65 51.88
CA TYR A 75 14.32 -14.07 50.75
C TYR A 75 13.20 -13.14 51.21
N VAL A 76 12.89 -12.14 50.39
CA VAL A 76 11.68 -11.34 50.48
C VAL A 76 10.65 -11.93 49.53
N GLU A 77 9.46 -12.11 50.04
CA GLU A 77 8.27 -12.48 49.29
C GLU A 77 7.38 -11.25 49.13
N ILE A 78 6.87 -11.03 47.92
CA ILE A 78 5.76 -10.13 47.62
C ILE A 78 4.60 -11.00 47.15
N SER A 79 3.46 -10.95 47.84
CA SER A 79 2.33 -11.82 47.52
C SER A 79 0.96 -11.15 47.67
N SER A 80 -0.01 -11.63 46.88
CA SER A 80 -1.42 -11.30 47.03
C SER A 80 -2.01 -11.95 48.29
N PRO A 81 -3.12 -11.42 48.85
CA PRO A 81 -3.76 -12.00 50.04
C PRO A 81 -4.17 -13.47 49.90
N ASP A 82 -4.51 -13.89 48.68
CA ASP A 82 -4.91 -15.26 48.35
C ASP A 82 -3.73 -16.16 47.91
N GLY A 83 -2.52 -15.61 47.85
CA GLY A 83 -1.31 -16.32 47.42
C GLY A 83 -1.26 -16.68 45.94
N ARG A 84 -2.23 -16.23 45.11
CA ARG A 84 -2.23 -16.51 43.66
C ARG A 84 -1.08 -15.83 42.94
N PHE A 85 -0.73 -14.61 43.35
CA PHE A 85 0.43 -13.88 42.84
C PHE A 85 1.51 -13.88 43.92
N TYR A 86 2.71 -14.30 43.53
CA TYR A 86 3.79 -14.60 44.47
C TYR A 86 5.14 -14.45 43.78
N TYR A 87 5.98 -13.52 44.27
CA TYR A 87 7.30 -13.26 43.72
C TYR A 87 8.34 -13.20 44.83
N THR A 88 9.54 -13.72 44.57
CA THR A 88 10.62 -13.75 45.58
C THR A 88 11.90 -13.10 45.09
N PHE A 89 12.56 -12.39 46.00
CA PHE A 89 13.85 -11.73 45.79
C PHE A 89 14.80 -12.19 46.89
N SER A 90 16.06 -12.46 46.55
CA SER A 90 17.04 -13.02 47.50
C SER A 90 18.42 -12.44 47.24
N GLU A 91 19.38 -12.75 48.10
CA GLU A 91 20.77 -12.28 47.96
C GLU A 91 20.81 -10.74 47.83
N LYS A 92 21.35 -10.18 46.74
CA LYS A 92 21.44 -8.73 46.55
C LYS A 92 20.22 -8.09 45.87
N GLY A 93 19.17 -8.87 45.55
CA GLY A 93 17.90 -8.34 45.05
C GLY A 93 17.49 -8.92 43.70
N LYS A 94 17.13 -8.04 42.76
CA LYS A 94 16.56 -8.42 41.46
C LYS A 94 17.64 -8.88 40.49
N LYS A 95 17.46 -10.07 39.91
CA LYS A 95 18.41 -10.66 38.95
C LYS A 95 18.09 -10.18 37.54
N VAL A 96 18.98 -9.40 36.93
CA VAL A 96 18.90 -8.97 35.53
C VAL A 96 19.90 -9.78 34.71
N LYS A 97 19.40 -10.50 33.71
CA LYS A 97 20.24 -11.33 32.83
C LYS A 97 20.63 -10.55 31.59
N HIS A 98 21.92 -10.25 31.48
CA HIS A 98 22.54 -9.72 30.26
C HIS A 98 23.05 -10.88 29.39
N LYS A 99 23.53 -10.56 28.20
CA LYS A 99 24.05 -11.54 27.23
C LYS A 99 25.21 -12.37 27.78
N ASP A 100 26.05 -11.78 28.62
CA ASP A 100 27.31 -12.35 29.11
C ASP A 100 27.40 -12.48 30.65
N ARG A 101 26.45 -11.90 31.39
CA ARG A 101 26.47 -11.87 32.86
C ARG A 101 25.08 -11.78 33.48
N THR A 102 24.97 -12.07 34.76
CA THR A 102 23.79 -11.75 35.58
C THR A 102 24.17 -10.69 36.59
N GLU A 103 23.42 -9.59 36.60
CA GLU A 103 23.55 -8.50 37.56
C GLU A 103 22.47 -8.65 38.65
N GLU A 104 22.81 -8.30 39.88
CA GLU A 104 21.85 -8.26 40.99
C GLU A 104 21.68 -6.82 41.44
N LEU A 105 20.48 -6.28 41.27
CA LEU A 105 20.13 -4.90 41.60
C LEU A 105 19.62 -4.80 43.03
N SER A 106 20.19 -3.87 43.80
CA SER A 106 19.70 -3.50 45.13
C SER A 106 18.63 -2.42 45.11
N ASP A 107 18.60 -1.62 44.04
CA ASP A 107 17.62 -0.56 43.77
C ASP A 107 16.72 -1.02 42.62
N PHE A 108 15.46 -1.34 42.91
CA PHE A 108 14.52 -1.87 41.92
C PHE A 108 13.05 -1.80 42.34
N TRP A 109 12.17 -1.78 41.33
CA TRP A 109 10.76 -2.12 41.44
C TRP A 109 10.56 -3.63 41.43
N GLY A 110 9.89 -4.17 42.45
CA GLY A 110 9.37 -5.54 42.45
C GLY A 110 8.18 -5.68 41.50
N THR A 111 7.92 -6.91 41.05
CA THR A 111 6.76 -7.23 40.20
C THR A 111 5.46 -6.83 40.89
N HIS A 112 4.55 -6.20 40.13
CA HIS A 112 3.28 -5.74 40.68
C HIS A 112 2.39 -6.91 41.13
N ILE A 113 1.60 -6.66 42.17
CA ILE A 113 0.53 -7.54 42.64
C ILE A 113 -0.80 -6.96 42.18
N PRO A 114 -1.57 -7.68 41.34
CA PRO A 114 -2.91 -7.27 40.97
C PRO A 114 -3.83 -7.13 42.20
N GLY A 115 -4.65 -6.08 42.21
CA GLY A 115 -5.58 -5.77 43.30
C GLY A 115 -5.08 -4.70 44.26
N ASP A 116 -5.88 -4.45 45.29
CA ASP A 116 -5.72 -3.32 46.21
C ASP A 116 -4.77 -3.59 47.38
N ARG A 117 -4.20 -4.80 47.46
CA ARG A 117 -3.38 -5.29 48.58
C ARG A 117 -2.18 -6.12 48.14
N ALA A 118 -1.04 -5.86 48.76
CA ALA A 118 0.15 -6.69 48.69
C ALA A 118 0.76 -6.91 50.08
N PHE A 119 1.27 -8.12 50.33
CA PHE A 119 2.07 -8.43 51.50
C PHE A 119 3.53 -8.52 51.12
N VAL A 120 4.39 -7.84 51.88
CA VAL A 120 5.84 -8.02 51.79
C VAL A 120 6.31 -8.73 53.05
N ARG A 121 6.93 -9.90 52.89
CA ARG A 121 7.42 -10.74 54.00
C ARG A 121 8.90 -11.02 53.84
N LEU A 122 9.68 -10.75 54.88
CA LEU A 122 11.06 -11.24 54.98
C LEU A 122 11.04 -12.63 55.62
N VAL A 123 11.48 -13.64 54.88
CA VAL A 123 11.62 -15.01 55.37
C VAL A 123 13.10 -15.32 55.57
N SER A 124 13.49 -15.56 56.83
CA SER A 124 14.87 -15.91 57.17
C SER A 124 15.02 -17.41 57.43
N LYS A 125 16.11 -17.98 56.91
CA LYS A 125 16.60 -19.33 57.25
C LYS A 125 17.73 -19.27 58.30
N ASN A 126 18.18 -18.08 58.65
CA ASN A 126 19.33 -17.82 59.50
C ASN A 126 18.92 -17.55 60.97
N LYS A 127 19.84 -17.83 61.91
CA LYS A 127 19.61 -17.64 63.36
C LYS A 127 19.84 -16.21 63.86
N LYS A 128 20.47 -15.37 63.04
CA LYS A 128 20.63 -13.92 63.20
C LYS A 128 21.26 -13.41 61.90
N SER A 129 20.92 -12.20 61.47
CA SER A 129 21.49 -11.60 60.27
C SER A 129 21.49 -10.08 60.41
N ASP A 130 22.61 -9.45 60.05
CA ASP A 130 22.78 -7.98 60.05
C ASP A 130 22.41 -7.36 58.68
N HIS A 131 21.86 -8.18 57.77
CA HIS A 131 21.39 -7.81 56.43
C HIS A 131 19.95 -7.24 56.48
N GLY A 132 19.41 -6.74 55.36
CA GLY A 132 18.08 -6.14 55.32
C GLY A 132 17.70 -5.50 53.97
N PHE A 133 16.59 -4.77 53.97
CA PHE A 133 16.17 -3.95 52.84
C PHE A 133 15.46 -2.67 53.30
N VAL A 134 15.41 -1.69 52.41
CA VAL A 134 14.68 -0.44 52.53
C VAL A 134 13.67 -0.35 51.40
N ILE A 135 12.40 -0.20 51.76
CA ILE A 135 11.34 0.26 50.87
C ILE A 135 11.25 1.77 51.09
N ASP A 136 11.45 2.59 50.07
CA ASP A 136 11.33 4.05 50.13
C ASP A 136 10.01 4.56 49.56
N LYS A 137 9.42 3.79 48.63
CA LYS A 137 8.15 4.09 47.98
C LYS A 137 7.46 2.83 47.47
N TRP A 138 6.19 2.98 47.11
CA TRP A 138 5.39 1.96 46.45
C TRP A 138 4.39 2.63 45.52
N ALA A 139 3.99 1.95 44.46
CA ALA A 139 3.02 2.47 43.50
C ALA A 139 1.63 1.89 43.77
N ARG A 140 0.61 2.73 43.62
CA ARG A 140 -0.79 2.32 43.55
C ARG A 140 -1.30 2.52 42.13
N GLY A 141 -1.84 1.47 41.53
CA GLY A 141 -2.55 1.59 40.26
C GLY A 141 -3.82 2.40 40.42
N TYR A 142 -4.12 3.27 39.44
CA TYR A 142 -5.34 4.06 39.48
C TYR A 142 -6.60 3.18 39.52
N GLU A 143 -7.62 3.64 40.25
CA GLU A 143 -8.89 2.92 40.34
C GLU A 143 -9.68 3.02 39.02
N ARG A 144 -10.54 2.03 38.78
CA ARG A 144 -11.34 1.88 37.56
C ARG A 144 -12.14 3.14 37.18
N GLY A 145 -12.69 3.85 38.17
CA GLY A 145 -13.50 5.06 37.94
C GLY A 145 -12.68 6.34 37.79
N TYR A 146 -11.48 6.42 38.38
CA TYR A 146 -10.60 7.58 38.27
C TYR A 146 -10.01 7.70 36.87
N ILE A 147 -9.57 6.57 36.28
CA ILE A 147 -9.15 6.54 34.87
C ILE A 147 -10.30 6.99 33.98
N GLN A 148 -11.54 6.49 34.16
CA GLN A 148 -12.70 6.94 33.38
C GLN A 148 -13.03 8.45 33.55
N ALA A 149 -12.85 9.02 34.74
CA ALA A 149 -13.12 10.45 34.98
C ALA A 149 -12.03 11.37 34.41
N VAL A 150 -10.77 10.95 34.46
CA VAL A 150 -9.64 11.61 33.79
C VAL A 150 -9.80 11.51 32.26
N MET A 151 -10.20 10.35 31.76
CA MET A 151 -10.52 10.10 30.34
C MET A 151 -11.73 10.89 29.83
N ALA A 152 -12.67 11.24 30.72
CA ALA A 152 -13.82 12.09 30.40
C ALA A 152 -13.50 13.60 30.40
N GLY A 153 -12.22 13.98 30.52
CA GLY A 153 -11.77 15.37 30.42
C GLY A 153 -12.11 16.26 31.62
N LEU A 154 -12.28 15.67 32.82
CA LEU A 154 -12.59 16.42 34.04
C LEU A 154 -11.36 16.92 34.81
N GLU A 155 -10.15 16.53 34.41
CA GLU A 155 -8.87 17.11 34.85
C GLU A 155 -7.95 17.34 33.63
N GLU A 156 -7.21 18.45 33.63
CA GLU A 156 -6.67 19.12 32.42
C GLU A 156 -5.42 18.44 31.80
N ASP A 157 -4.90 17.35 32.37
CA ASP A 157 -3.67 16.70 31.92
C ASP A 157 -3.80 15.16 31.93
N ALA A 158 -3.53 14.53 30.78
CA ALA A 158 -3.34 13.09 30.52
C ALA A 158 -4.58 12.21 30.28
N ILE A 159 -4.99 12.11 29.00
CA ILE A 159 -4.86 10.94 28.11
C ILE A 159 -5.48 11.39 26.77
N ILE A 160 -4.64 11.57 25.74
CA ILE A 160 -5.10 11.98 24.42
C ILE A 160 -5.55 10.70 23.71
N GLU A 161 -6.85 10.43 23.68
CA GLU A 161 -7.39 9.52 22.68
C GLU A 161 -7.13 10.15 21.30
N ALA A 162 -6.32 9.48 20.48
CA ALA A 162 -6.07 9.89 19.10
C ALA A 162 -6.96 9.06 18.17
N VAL A 163 -8.26 9.17 18.46
CA VAL A 163 -9.34 8.61 17.68
C VAL A 163 -9.58 9.50 16.48
N CYS A 164 -9.55 8.90 15.30
CA CYS A 164 -9.85 9.55 14.04
C CYS A 164 -11.35 9.40 13.80
N ASN A 165 -12.14 10.45 14.05
CA ASN A 165 -13.61 10.43 14.05
C ASN A 165 -14.25 9.55 15.13
N SER A 166 -14.57 8.28 14.85
CA SER A 166 -15.21 7.37 15.81
C SER A 166 -14.28 6.24 16.22
N ASP A 167 -14.45 5.73 17.45
CA ASP A 167 -13.57 4.68 17.96
C ASP A 167 -13.91 3.33 17.34
N ASP A 168 -13.04 2.88 16.43
CA ASP A 168 -13.18 1.65 15.65
C ASP A 168 -12.30 0.49 16.19
N LYS A 169 -11.64 0.66 17.35
CA LYS A 169 -10.78 -0.39 17.92
C LYS A 169 -11.60 -1.51 18.55
N GLU A 170 -11.30 -2.74 18.17
CA GLU A 170 -11.95 -3.93 18.72
C GLU A 170 -11.04 -4.71 19.67
N TRP A 171 -11.64 -5.45 20.61
CA TRP A 171 -10.88 -6.34 21.49
C TRP A 171 -10.17 -7.42 20.66
N ALA A 172 -8.92 -7.75 21.00
CA ALA A 172 -8.14 -8.72 20.23
C ALA A 172 -8.87 -10.06 20.04
N LYS A 173 -9.65 -10.46 21.04
CA LYS A 173 -10.43 -11.71 21.00
C LYS A 173 -11.53 -11.74 19.93
N CYS A 174 -11.90 -10.61 19.34
CA CYS A 174 -12.82 -10.54 18.19
C CYS A 174 -12.20 -11.11 16.92
N TYR A 175 -10.87 -11.16 16.83
CA TYR A 175 -10.12 -11.66 15.67
C TYR A 175 -9.64 -13.11 15.83
N LEU A 176 -10.11 -13.83 16.86
CA LEU A 176 -9.70 -15.22 17.12
C LEU A 176 -9.95 -16.10 15.88
N GLY A 177 -8.90 -16.82 15.43
CA GLY A 177 -8.94 -17.64 14.22
C GLY A 177 -8.46 -16.92 12.95
N THR A 178 -7.94 -15.70 13.07
CA THR A 178 -7.28 -14.96 11.98
C THR A 178 -5.78 -14.83 12.23
N THR A 179 -5.01 -14.64 11.16
CA THR A 179 -3.56 -14.37 11.25
C THR A 179 -3.26 -13.15 12.11
N MET A 180 -4.07 -12.08 12.02
CA MET A 180 -3.89 -10.87 12.83
C MET A 180 -3.94 -11.17 14.33
N TYR A 181 -4.82 -12.08 14.76
CA TYR A 181 -4.86 -12.52 16.17
C TYR A 181 -3.63 -13.32 16.53
N ASP A 182 -3.21 -14.26 15.68
CA ASP A 182 -2.04 -15.09 15.92
C ASP A 182 -0.76 -14.25 16.06
N GLU A 183 -0.56 -13.26 15.20
CA GLU A 183 0.52 -12.29 15.29
C GLU A 183 0.42 -11.44 16.57
N SER A 184 -0.78 -10.98 16.94
CA SER A 184 -1.00 -10.16 18.14
C SER A 184 -0.60 -10.85 19.45
N ARG A 185 -0.42 -12.19 19.47
CA ARG A 185 0.02 -12.94 20.65
C ARG A 185 1.43 -12.54 21.11
N ALA A 186 2.26 -12.09 20.18
CA ALA A 186 3.61 -11.59 20.45
C ALA A 186 3.64 -10.18 21.10
N VAL A 187 2.49 -9.51 21.22
CA VAL A 187 2.37 -8.18 21.84
C VAL A 187 2.13 -8.27 23.34
N CYS A 188 2.87 -7.45 24.10
CA CYS A 188 2.81 -7.36 25.55
C CYS A 188 2.51 -5.93 26.03
N ARG A 189 1.89 -5.86 27.22
CA ARG A 189 1.71 -4.63 27.97
C ARG A 189 2.92 -4.42 28.87
N LEU A 190 3.44 -3.19 28.88
CA LEU A 190 4.58 -2.80 29.70
C LEU A 190 4.10 -2.01 30.91
N LEU A 191 4.52 -2.41 32.12
CA LEU A 191 4.44 -1.56 33.32
C LEU A 191 5.85 -1.09 33.70
N ILE A 192 6.15 0.17 33.40
CA ILE A 192 7.49 0.75 33.48
C ILE A 192 7.60 1.57 34.76
N GLY A 193 8.59 1.25 35.58
CA GLY A 193 8.87 1.97 36.83
C GLY A 193 7.69 1.95 37.81
N GLY A 194 6.82 0.93 37.72
CA GLY A 194 5.67 0.76 38.60
C GLY A 194 4.50 1.72 38.37
N THR A 195 4.57 2.72 37.50
CA THR A 195 3.48 3.70 37.30
C THR A 195 3.16 4.02 35.85
N SER A 196 4.08 3.80 34.91
CA SER A 196 3.94 4.22 33.51
C SER A 196 3.67 3.02 32.61
N ALA A 197 3.00 3.21 31.47
CA ALA A 197 2.68 2.12 30.57
C ALA A 197 2.88 2.45 29.09
N CYS A 198 3.28 1.42 28.35
CA CYS A 198 3.46 1.40 26.90
C CYS A 198 3.14 -0.01 26.36
N THR A 199 3.26 -0.17 25.05
CA THR A 199 3.19 -1.45 24.34
C THR A 199 4.59 -1.89 23.92
N GLY A 200 4.85 -3.20 23.96
CA GLY A 200 6.04 -3.82 23.37
C GLY A 200 5.70 -5.14 22.70
N TRP A 201 6.61 -5.69 21.91
CA TRP A 201 6.33 -6.91 21.14
C TRP A 201 7.59 -7.72 20.83
N LEU A 202 7.46 -9.04 20.66
CA LEU A 202 8.60 -9.93 20.40
C LEU A 202 9.11 -9.79 18.95
N LEU A 203 10.39 -9.41 18.80
CA LEU A 203 11.09 -9.32 17.53
C LEU A 203 12.02 -10.51 17.33
N GLY A 204 11.82 -11.24 16.25
CA GLY A 204 12.64 -12.39 15.89
C GLY A 204 12.57 -13.53 16.92
N SER A 205 13.32 -14.59 16.64
CA SER A 205 13.17 -15.88 17.33
C SER A 205 13.92 -16.01 18.67
N GLU A 206 14.58 -14.94 19.14
CA GLU A 206 15.54 -15.01 20.25
C GLU A 206 15.07 -14.36 21.57
N GLY A 207 13.79 -13.98 21.67
CA GLY A 207 13.21 -13.43 22.90
C GLY A 207 13.51 -11.95 23.12
N HIS A 208 13.73 -11.20 22.04
CA HIS A 208 13.89 -9.76 22.11
C HIS A 208 12.53 -9.06 22.05
N VAL A 209 12.37 -7.99 22.81
CA VAL A 209 11.19 -7.11 22.80
C VAL A 209 11.57 -5.77 22.19
N MET A 210 10.76 -5.28 21.25
CA MET A 210 10.82 -3.95 20.67
C MET A 210 9.77 -3.03 21.29
N THR A 211 10.11 -1.77 21.53
CA THR A 211 9.20 -0.68 21.97
C THR A 211 9.83 0.68 21.61
N ASN A 212 9.25 1.82 22.01
CA ASN A 212 9.84 3.14 21.77
C ASN A 212 10.98 3.51 22.74
N ASN A 213 11.85 4.45 22.34
CA ASN A 213 12.85 5.06 23.23
C ASN A 213 12.18 5.88 24.33
N HIS A 214 11.15 6.66 24.00
CA HIS A 214 10.45 7.46 25.00
C HIS A 214 9.74 6.60 26.07
N CYS A 215 9.46 5.32 25.78
CA CYS A 215 8.98 4.35 26.77
C CYS A 215 10.13 3.84 27.64
N ILE A 216 11.19 3.31 27.03
CA ILE A 216 12.33 2.70 27.73
C ILE A 216 13.64 3.24 27.13
N SER A 217 14.19 4.31 27.71
CA SER A 217 15.41 4.95 27.20
C SER A 217 16.69 4.50 27.92
N THR A 218 16.58 3.72 28.99
CA THR A 218 17.73 3.33 29.82
C THR A 218 17.67 1.88 30.28
N GLN A 219 18.84 1.29 30.58
CA GLN A 219 18.93 -0.04 31.21
C GLN A 219 18.18 -0.10 32.54
N SER A 220 18.15 1.00 33.31
CA SER A 220 17.40 1.04 34.57
C SER A 220 15.90 0.90 34.33
N SER A 221 15.35 1.61 33.34
CA SER A 221 13.96 1.47 32.93
C SER A 221 13.66 0.04 32.47
N ALA A 222 14.50 -0.55 31.61
CA ALA A 222 14.33 -1.94 31.15
C ALA A 222 14.36 -2.97 32.31
N SER A 223 15.21 -2.73 33.32
CA SER A 223 15.33 -3.59 34.50
C SER A 223 14.13 -3.48 35.45
N ASN A 224 13.35 -2.40 35.33
CA ASN A 224 12.23 -2.03 36.17
C ASN A 224 10.91 -2.02 35.39
N THR A 225 10.79 -2.90 34.39
CA THR A 225 9.58 -3.07 33.59
C THR A 225 9.02 -4.48 33.76
N ASP A 226 7.72 -4.59 34.05
CA ASP A 226 6.99 -5.85 33.89
C ASP A 226 6.51 -6.00 32.44
N TYR A 227 6.77 -7.16 31.85
CA TYR A 227 6.41 -7.55 30.48
C TYR A 227 5.26 -8.55 30.53
N GLU A 228 4.04 -8.06 30.35
CA GLU A 228 2.81 -8.83 30.54
C GLU A 228 2.20 -9.25 29.19
N PHE A 229 2.24 -10.54 28.88
CA PHE A 229 1.70 -11.11 27.65
C PHE A 229 0.26 -11.58 27.84
N MET A 230 -0.53 -11.54 26.77
CA MET A 230 -1.93 -12.01 26.77
C MET A 230 -2.83 -11.31 27.80
N ALA A 231 -2.57 -10.02 28.07
CA ALA A 231 -3.50 -9.18 28.80
C ALA A 231 -4.72 -8.84 27.92
N GLU A 232 -5.63 -9.80 27.74
CA GLU A 232 -6.77 -9.73 26.83
C GLU A 232 -8.00 -10.48 27.38
N GLY A 233 -9.18 -10.18 26.82
CA GLY A 233 -10.45 -10.76 27.26
C GLY A 233 -10.63 -12.22 26.87
N ALA A 234 -11.43 -12.96 27.64
CA ALA A 234 -11.77 -14.36 27.33
C ALA A 234 -12.63 -14.50 26.06
N THR A 235 -13.46 -13.49 25.78
CA THR A 235 -14.34 -13.40 24.61
C THR A 235 -14.26 -12.01 23.99
N CYS A 236 -14.70 -11.86 22.73
CA CYS A 236 -14.85 -10.55 22.06
C CYS A 236 -15.73 -9.57 22.85
N SER A 237 -16.70 -10.05 23.62
CA SER A 237 -17.59 -9.24 24.45
C SER A 237 -17.04 -8.91 25.85
N THR A 238 -15.88 -9.46 26.23
CA THR A 238 -15.29 -9.21 27.55
C THR A 238 -14.69 -7.81 27.59
N SER A 239 -15.30 -6.91 28.36
CA SER A 239 -14.77 -5.55 28.53
C SER A 239 -13.50 -5.55 29.40
N CYS A 240 -12.37 -5.21 28.77
CA CYS A 240 -11.08 -5.05 29.43
C CYS A 240 -10.68 -3.57 29.59
N ALA A 241 -11.66 -2.67 29.65
CA ALA A 241 -11.50 -1.20 29.62
C ALA A 241 -11.05 -0.59 30.97
N SER A 242 -10.05 -1.20 31.60
CA SER A 242 -9.30 -0.64 32.72
C SER A 242 -8.01 -1.41 32.94
N TRP A 243 -7.01 -0.79 33.58
CA TRP A 243 -5.79 -1.48 33.95
C TRP A 243 -6.09 -2.75 34.76
N GLY A 244 -5.48 -3.88 34.38
CA GLY A 244 -5.63 -5.16 35.07
C GLY A 244 -7.04 -5.79 35.03
N ALA A 245 -8.01 -5.23 34.30
CA ALA A 245 -9.34 -5.86 34.15
C ALA A 245 -9.24 -7.25 33.51
N CYS A 246 -8.33 -7.37 32.55
CA CYS A 246 -7.94 -8.63 31.93
C CYS A 246 -6.44 -8.80 32.18
N PRO A 247 -6.07 -9.52 33.27
CA PRO A 247 -4.68 -9.78 33.58
C PRO A 247 -4.12 -10.80 32.58
N GLY A 248 -2.90 -10.54 32.14
CA GLY A 248 -2.08 -11.46 31.37
C GLY A 248 -1.10 -12.23 32.26
N THR A 249 -0.04 -12.75 31.64
CA THR A 249 1.07 -13.40 32.33
C THR A 249 2.29 -12.49 32.27
N VAL A 250 2.82 -12.12 33.45
CA VAL A 250 4.10 -11.39 33.53
C VAL A 250 5.24 -12.38 33.32
N GLU A 251 5.77 -12.43 32.10
CA GLU A 251 6.82 -13.37 31.70
C GLU A 251 8.21 -12.94 32.16
N ALA A 252 8.39 -11.64 32.33
CA ALA A 252 9.60 -11.05 32.88
C ALA A 252 9.26 -9.77 33.64
N SER A 253 10.03 -9.50 34.70
CA SER A 253 9.99 -8.23 35.42
C SER A 253 11.26 -7.39 35.22
N SER A 254 12.13 -7.82 34.31
CA SER A 254 13.36 -7.10 33.95
C SER A 254 13.81 -7.54 32.57
N GLY A 255 14.41 -6.61 31.81
CA GLY A 255 15.09 -6.88 30.55
C GLY A 255 16.49 -6.28 30.49
N SER A 256 17.31 -6.80 29.57
CA SER A 256 18.60 -6.20 29.22
C SER A 256 18.42 -5.29 28.01
N LEU A 257 18.74 -4.01 28.14
CA LEU A 257 18.79 -3.09 27.03
C LEU A 257 19.89 -3.53 26.05
N ILE A 258 19.53 -3.69 24.78
CA ILE A 258 20.45 -4.06 23.71
C ILE A 258 20.86 -2.82 22.90
N GLN A 259 19.87 -2.06 22.43
CA GLN A 259 20.07 -0.84 21.67
C GLN A 259 18.87 0.08 21.82
N THR A 260 19.08 1.39 21.74
CA THR A 260 18.01 2.39 21.75
C THR A 260 18.47 3.63 21.00
N ASP A 261 17.56 4.27 20.29
CA ASP A 261 17.84 5.52 19.56
C ASP A 261 16.69 6.51 19.77
N SER A 262 17.01 7.73 20.17
CA SER A 262 16.02 8.77 20.46
C SER A 262 15.54 9.53 19.23
N SER A 263 16.23 9.41 18.09
CA SER A 263 15.87 10.05 16.82
C SER A 263 14.97 9.17 15.95
N LEU A 264 15.13 7.85 16.07
CA LEU A 264 14.26 6.82 15.48
C LEU A 264 13.27 6.25 16.49
N ASP A 265 13.22 6.85 17.68
CA ASP A 265 12.37 6.51 18.82
C ASP A 265 12.10 5.01 19.02
N TYR A 266 13.14 4.18 19.02
CA TYR A 266 13.01 2.73 19.21
C TYR A 266 13.96 2.22 20.29
N THR A 267 13.61 1.07 20.86
CA THR A 267 14.39 0.35 21.87
C THR A 267 14.25 -1.16 21.69
N LEU A 268 15.40 -1.84 21.60
CA LEU A 268 15.50 -3.29 21.59
C LEU A 268 15.99 -3.80 22.96
N ILE A 269 15.26 -4.77 23.52
CA ILE A 269 15.49 -5.33 24.85
C ILE A 269 15.54 -6.85 24.75
N LEU A 270 16.43 -7.52 25.47
CA LEU A 270 16.45 -8.97 25.60
C LEU A 270 15.82 -9.41 26.92
N LEU A 271 14.85 -10.31 26.86
CA LEU A 271 14.25 -10.93 28.03
C LEU A 271 15.16 -12.02 28.65
N PRO A 272 15.04 -12.31 29.95
CA PRO A 272 15.85 -13.32 30.62
C PRO A 272 15.61 -14.76 30.11
N SER A 273 14.43 -15.00 29.54
CA SER A 273 13.98 -16.27 28.98
C SER A 273 13.45 -16.05 27.57
N ASN A 274 13.74 -16.97 26.66
CA ASN A 274 13.18 -16.94 25.32
C ASN A 274 11.77 -17.56 25.33
N ILE A 275 10.76 -16.71 25.13
CA ILE A 275 9.33 -17.06 25.19
C ILE A 275 8.65 -17.09 23.81
N THR A 276 9.42 -16.95 22.73
CA THR A 276 8.89 -16.89 21.35
C THR A 276 8.20 -18.20 20.93
N GLY A 277 8.62 -19.35 21.46
CA GLY A 277 7.92 -20.62 21.23
C GLY A 277 6.50 -20.68 21.82
N THR A 278 6.19 -19.81 22.79
CA THR A 278 4.87 -19.72 23.41
C THR A 278 3.99 -18.72 22.67
N TYR A 279 4.53 -17.54 22.36
CA TYR A 279 3.75 -16.39 21.87
C TYR A 279 3.95 -16.06 20.39
N GLY A 280 4.86 -16.74 19.69
CA GLY A 280 5.32 -16.32 18.37
C GLY A 280 6.33 -15.17 18.43
N TYR A 281 6.65 -14.61 17.27
CA TYR A 281 7.45 -13.40 17.11
C TYR A 281 7.09 -12.74 15.79
N MET A 282 7.29 -11.42 15.70
CA MET A 282 7.08 -10.65 14.48
C MET A 282 8.39 -10.39 13.75
N GLN A 283 8.29 -10.00 12.49
CA GLN A 283 9.43 -9.67 11.63
C GLN A 283 9.28 -8.27 11.03
N LEU A 284 10.41 -7.59 10.84
CA LEU A 284 10.54 -6.28 10.25
C LEU A 284 10.49 -6.37 8.72
N ARG A 285 9.82 -5.44 8.04
CA ARG A 285 9.90 -5.29 6.59
C ARG A 285 11.09 -4.39 6.21
N ASP A 286 11.90 -4.82 5.26
CA ASP A 286 13.09 -4.09 4.79
C ASP A 286 12.81 -3.03 3.71
N THR A 287 11.57 -2.96 3.20
CA THR A 287 11.08 -1.92 2.30
C THR A 287 10.08 -0.99 2.99
N LEU A 288 9.98 0.25 2.49
CA LEU A 288 8.92 1.16 2.91
C LEU A 288 7.54 0.62 2.46
N PRO A 289 6.47 0.88 3.25
CA PRO A 289 5.13 0.56 2.81
C PRO A 289 4.68 1.45 1.65
N SER A 290 3.71 0.97 0.87
CA SER A 290 3.10 1.73 -0.22
C SER A 290 1.98 2.64 0.27
N LEU A 291 1.68 3.70 -0.48
CA LEU A 291 0.46 4.50 -0.24
C LEU A 291 -0.78 3.61 -0.41
N ASP A 292 -1.79 3.82 0.43
CA ASP A 292 -3.03 3.03 0.52
C ASP A 292 -2.86 1.56 0.93
N GLU A 293 -1.64 1.15 1.30
CA GLU A 293 -1.40 -0.21 1.79
C GLU A 293 -2.20 -0.48 3.07
N ARG A 294 -2.95 -1.59 3.08
CA ARG A 294 -3.78 -1.98 4.21
C ARG A 294 -2.91 -2.41 5.39
N ILE A 295 -3.28 -1.96 6.58
CA ILE A 295 -2.54 -2.25 7.82
C ILE A 295 -3.47 -2.70 8.95
N TYR A 296 -2.87 -3.21 10.02
CA TYR A 296 -3.51 -3.35 11.32
C TYR A 296 -2.50 -3.12 12.46
N ILE A 297 -3.00 -2.74 13.64
CA ILE A 297 -2.16 -2.39 14.80
C ILE A 297 -2.66 -3.14 16.05
N PRO A 298 -1.97 -4.20 16.50
CA PRO A 298 -2.20 -4.79 17.82
C PRO A 298 -1.52 -3.96 18.91
N GLN A 299 -2.28 -3.54 19.91
CA GLN A 299 -1.87 -2.50 20.86
C GLN A 299 -2.53 -2.64 22.25
N HIS A 300 -1.97 -1.95 23.25
CA HIS A 300 -2.59 -1.72 24.56
C HIS A 300 -2.99 -0.25 24.74
N PRO A 301 -4.04 0.22 24.05
CA PRO A 301 -4.51 1.60 24.17
C PRO A 301 -5.03 1.86 25.59
N SER A 302 -4.70 3.02 26.14
CA SER A 302 -4.91 3.40 27.55
C SER A 302 -4.33 2.41 28.56
N ALA A 303 -3.40 1.56 28.09
CA ALA A 303 -2.86 0.42 28.80
C ALA A 303 -3.91 -0.61 29.28
N TRP A 304 -5.04 -0.66 28.59
CA TRP A 304 -6.12 -1.60 28.86
C TRP A 304 -5.82 -2.98 28.29
N GLY A 305 -6.83 -3.86 28.25
CA GLY A 305 -6.70 -5.13 27.53
C GLY A 305 -6.36 -4.90 26.06
N LYS A 306 -5.73 -5.89 25.44
CA LYS A 306 -5.26 -5.82 24.06
C LYS A 306 -6.41 -5.55 23.09
N GLN A 307 -6.21 -4.58 22.21
CA GLN A 307 -7.12 -4.22 21.12
C GLN A 307 -6.36 -4.19 19.79
N LEU A 308 -7.09 -4.39 18.69
CA LEU A 308 -6.57 -4.24 17.34
C LEU A 308 -7.29 -3.07 16.65
N ALA A 309 -6.54 -2.20 15.99
CA ALA A 309 -7.08 -1.26 15.02
C ALA A 309 -6.96 -1.89 13.62
N VAL A 310 -8.09 -2.29 13.03
CA VAL A 310 -8.17 -2.92 11.70
C VAL A 310 -9.03 -2.08 10.74
N VAL A 311 -10.01 -1.37 11.29
CA VAL A 311 -10.92 -0.47 10.56
C VAL A 311 -10.47 0.98 10.77
N SER A 312 -10.77 1.82 9.78
CA SER A 312 -10.74 3.28 9.95
C SER A 312 -11.93 3.85 9.20
N ASP A 313 -12.87 4.44 9.91
CA ASP A 313 -14.04 5.15 9.35
C ASP A 313 -13.68 6.47 8.64
N THR A 314 -12.42 6.90 8.72
CA THR A 314 -11.97 8.22 8.31
C THR A 314 -11.53 8.26 6.84
N ASP A 315 -10.83 7.22 6.38
CA ASP A 315 -10.26 7.17 5.03
C ASP A 315 -10.58 5.88 4.25
N GLY A 316 -11.42 4.99 4.78
CA GLY A 316 -11.84 3.78 4.08
C GLY A 316 -12.77 2.87 4.90
N PRO A 317 -12.92 1.59 4.54
CA PRO A 317 -13.52 0.57 5.40
C PRO A 317 -12.45 -0.22 6.19
N TYR A 318 -11.17 0.09 6.02
CA TYR A 318 -10.04 -0.55 6.67
C TYR A 318 -8.92 0.47 6.92
N ALA A 319 -8.14 0.24 7.96
CA ALA A 319 -6.94 1.02 8.25
C ALA A 319 -5.90 0.84 7.12
N LYS A 320 -5.27 1.94 6.70
CA LYS A 320 -4.29 1.96 5.62
C LYS A 320 -3.23 3.05 5.81
N ILE A 321 -2.16 2.96 5.04
CA ILE A 321 -1.13 4.00 4.94
C ILE A 321 -1.68 5.19 4.16
N TYR A 322 -1.76 6.34 4.82
CA TYR A 322 -2.17 7.61 4.22
C TYR A 322 -0.98 8.43 3.70
N SER A 323 0.20 8.26 4.29
CA SER A 323 1.40 9.02 3.93
C SER A 323 2.65 8.24 4.29
N THR A 324 3.67 8.33 3.44
CA THR A 324 4.98 7.68 3.66
C THR A 324 6.07 8.65 4.09
N ASN A 325 5.73 9.93 4.28
CA ASN A 325 6.68 10.99 4.60
C ASN A 325 6.04 12.15 5.37
N GLU A 326 5.34 11.84 6.46
CA GLU A 326 4.83 12.87 7.37
C GLU A 326 5.97 13.54 8.12
N PRO A 327 5.80 14.83 8.52
CA PRO A 327 6.72 15.46 9.46
C PRO A 327 6.82 14.60 10.74
N PRO A 328 8.04 14.21 11.13
CA PRO A 328 8.20 13.33 12.26
C PRO A 328 7.90 14.07 13.56
N CYS A 329 7.36 13.35 14.53
CA CYS A 329 7.04 13.94 15.84
C CYS A 329 8.29 14.22 16.67
N ILE A 330 9.30 13.37 16.54
CA ILE A 330 10.58 13.47 17.22
C ILE A 330 11.67 12.93 16.28
N GLY A 331 12.53 13.80 15.73
CA GLY A 331 13.71 13.39 14.97
C GLY A 331 13.44 12.52 13.74
N GLY A 332 14.48 12.13 13.01
CA GLY A 332 14.36 11.11 11.94
C GLY A 332 13.99 11.61 10.53
N PRO A 333 13.92 10.68 9.55
CA PRO A 333 13.86 10.97 8.11
C PRO A 333 12.45 11.29 7.57
N GLY A 334 11.40 11.15 8.39
CA GLY A 334 9.98 11.25 8.01
C GLY A 334 9.18 10.06 8.57
N ASP A 335 7.94 10.29 8.99
CA ASP A 335 7.06 9.28 9.61
C ASP A 335 6.08 8.67 8.59
N ILE A 336 5.65 7.43 8.86
CA ILE A 336 4.52 6.79 8.18
C ILE A 336 3.22 7.24 8.86
N GLY A 337 2.31 7.85 8.09
CA GLY A 337 1.02 8.36 8.55
C GLY A 337 -0.14 7.43 8.23
N TYR A 338 -1.09 7.31 9.16
CA TYR A 338 -2.31 6.50 9.02
C TYR A 338 -3.45 7.02 9.92
N TYR A 339 -4.69 6.67 9.59
CA TYR A 339 -5.89 7.01 10.37
C TYR A 339 -6.38 5.88 11.28
N ALA A 340 -5.56 4.84 11.48
CA ALA A 340 -5.85 3.78 12.45
C ALA A 340 -5.85 4.35 13.87
N ASP A 341 -6.91 4.09 14.63
CA ASP A 341 -7.09 4.62 15.97
C ASP A 341 -6.04 4.13 16.95
N THR A 342 -5.61 5.04 17.82
CA THR A 342 -4.70 4.76 18.94
C THR A 342 -5.08 5.60 20.17
N ALA A 343 -4.52 5.26 21.31
CA ALA A 343 -4.60 6.09 22.52
C ALA A 343 -3.26 6.10 23.24
N GLY A 344 -3.09 6.96 24.23
CA GLY A 344 -1.90 6.88 25.09
C GLY A 344 -1.69 5.44 25.61
N GLY A 345 -0.45 4.95 25.68
CA GLY A 345 -0.12 3.56 26.00
C GLY A 345 0.07 2.66 24.77
N SER A 346 -0.42 3.11 23.61
CA SER A 346 -0.15 2.47 22.31
C SER A 346 1.26 2.73 21.80
N SER A 347 2.01 3.65 22.41
CA SER A 347 3.43 3.87 22.13
C SER A 347 4.19 2.55 22.14
N GLY A 348 4.92 2.28 21.06
CA GLY A 348 5.73 1.09 20.84
C GLY A 348 5.00 -0.04 20.13
N SER A 349 3.73 0.16 19.77
CA SER A 349 2.95 -0.85 19.03
C SER A 349 3.49 -1.04 17.61
N PRO A 350 3.52 -2.28 17.11
CA PRO A 350 3.88 -2.57 15.73
C PRO A 350 2.73 -2.20 14.79
N VAL A 351 3.04 -1.54 13.68
CA VAL A 351 2.12 -1.35 12.56
C VAL A 351 2.44 -2.43 11.53
N LEU A 352 1.53 -3.37 11.33
CA LEU A 352 1.74 -4.50 10.42
C LEU A 352 1.00 -4.26 9.11
N ALA A 353 1.67 -4.58 8.00
CA ALA A 353 0.98 -4.70 6.72
C ALA A 353 0.09 -5.94 6.71
N TYR A 354 -1.09 -5.81 6.12
CA TYR A 354 -2.11 -6.85 6.16
C TYR A 354 -1.72 -8.09 5.34
N ASP A 355 -1.07 -7.91 4.19
CA ASP A 355 -0.85 -8.99 3.22
C ASP A 355 0.29 -9.94 3.61
N ASP A 356 1.38 -9.42 4.16
CA ASP A 356 2.56 -10.22 4.56
C ASP A 356 2.80 -10.27 6.07
N ASN A 357 2.01 -9.55 6.86
CA ASN A 357 2.13 -9.48 8.32
C ASN A 357 3.51 -9.03 8.80
N LEU A 358 4.23 -8.26 7.98
CA LEU A 358 5.50 -7.66 8.38
C LEU A 358 5.28 -6.28 9.00
N VAL A 359 6.10 -5.95 9.99
CA VAL A 359 6.07 -4.65 10.65
C VAL A 359 6.66 -3.61 9.69
N VAL A 360 5.84 -2.61 9.33
CA VAL A 360 6.20 -1.53 8.39
C VAL A 360 6.47 -0.20 9.08
N ALA A 361 5.93 0.01 10.28
CA ALA A 361 6.22 1.17 11.12
C ALA A 361 6.13 0.83 12.63
N LEU A 362 6.81 1.63 13.46
CA LEU A 362 6.72 1.58 14.92
C LEU A 362 5.92 2.78 15.42
N HIS A 363 4.71 2.57 15.95
CA HIS A 363 3.83 3.66 16.39
C HIS A 363 4.47 4.48 17.51
N HIS A 364 4.50 5.81 17.36
CA HIS A 364 5.02 6.73 18.39
C HIS A 364 4.26 8.04 18.56
N CYS A 365 3.34 8.40 17.65
CA CYS A 365 2.53 9.61 17.79
C CYS A 365 1.04 9.34 17.71
N ALA A 366 0.35 9.78 18.75
CA ALA A 366 -1.10 9.78 18.87
C ALA A 366 -1.65 11.19 18.60
N ASN A 367 -1.73 11.59 17.33
CA ASN A 367 -2.30 12.88 16.91
C ASN A 367 -2.94 12.84 15.51
N CYS A 368 -4.13 12.23 15.40
CA CYS A 368 -4.84 12.00 14.14
C CYS A 368 -4.58 13.07 13.04
N PRO A 369 -3.93 12.71 11.91
CA PRO A 369 -3.47 11.36 11.56
C PRO A 369 -2.33 10.85 12.46
N ASN A 370 -2.46 9.59 12.89
CA ASN A 370 -1.46 8.92 13.73
C ASN A 370 -0.20 8.60 12.92
N ARG A 371 0.93 8.46 13.61
CA ARG A 371 2.25 8.32 12.98
C ARG A 371 3.11 7.25 13.62
N GLY A 372 3.91 6.58 12.80
CA GLY A 372 4.93 5.62 13.21
C GLY A 372 6.26 5.82 12.49
N VAL A 373 7.36 5.53 13.18
CA VAL A 373 8.71 5.57 12.59
C VAL A 373 8.84 4.45 11.54
N PRO A 374 9.32 4.72 10.32
CA PRO A 374 9.52 3.70 9.31
C PRO A 374 10.58 2.66 9.73
N ILE A 375 10.37 1.41 9.33
CA ILE A 375 11.20 0.28 9.77
C ILE A 375 12.57 0.17 9.07
N PRO A 376 12.76 0.50 7.77
CA PRO A 376 14.06 0.36 7.12
C PRO A 376 15.21 1.14 7.80
N PRO A 377 15.01 2.38 8.29
CA PRO A 377 16.00 3.08 9.11
C PRO A 377 16.32 2.36 10.43
N ILE A 378 15.33 1.74 11.10
CA ILE A 378 15.53 0.97 12.33
C ILE A 378 16.36 -0.30 12.04
N ILE A 379 16.07 -1.01 10.94
CA ILE A 379 16.87 -2.17 10.48
C ILE A 379 18.34 -1.76 10.29
N THR A 380 18.55 -0.62 9.61
CA THR A 380 19.89 -0.09 9.32
C THR A 380 20.65 0.23 10.60
N ASP A 381 19.99 0.89 11.56
CA ASP A 381 20.61 1.28 12.83
C ASP A 381 20.91 0.05 13.73
N LEU A 382 20.01 -0.93 13.78
CA LEU A 382 20.19 -2.15 14.56
C LEU A 382 21.38 -2.99 14.06
N GLY A 383 21.58 -3.08 12.74
CA GLY A 383 22.70 -3.80 12.13
C GLY A 383 22.91 -5.20 12.73
N SER A 384 24.09 -5.43 13.32
CA SER A 384 24.44 -6.74 13.92
C SER A 384 23.68 -7.10 15.20
N ASN A 385 22.90 -6.18 15.77
CA ASN A 385 22.07 -6.43 16.94
C ASN A 385 20.68 -6.99 16.59
N LEU A 386 20.36 -7.11 15.29
CA LEU A 386 19.14 -7.80 14.85
C LEU A 386 19.15 -9.27 15.32
N PRO A 387 18.09 -9.73 16.00
CA PRO A 387 17.99 -11.13 16.37
C PRO A 387 17.76 -12.03 15.17
N ALA A 388 18.01 -13.33 15.33
CA ALA A 388 17.72 -14.31 14.28
C ALA A 388 16.23 -14.27 13.87
N ASN A 389 15.97 -14.34 12.57
CA ASN A 389 14.63 -14.23 11.97
C ASN A 389 13.93 -12.87 12.20
N ALA A 390 14.68 -11.79 12.46
CA ALA A 390 14.10 -10.46 12.68
C ALA A 390 13.60 -9.73 11.43
N ILE A 391 14.09 -10.06 10.23
CA ILE A 391 13.67 -9.42 8.97
C ILE A 391 12.84 -10.43 8.17
N GLY A 392 11.65 -10.01 7.74
CA GLY A 392 10.83 -10.72 6.75
C GLY A 392 11.03 -10.08 5.37
N GLY A 393 11.03 -10.90 4.32
CA GLY A 393 11.24 -10.41 2.94
C GLY A 393 12.68 -10.48 2.40
N GLY A 394 13.67 -10.89 3.21
CA GLY A 394 15.09 -10.97 2.80
C GLY A 394 15.62 -12.34 2.36
N GLY A 395 14.77 -13.36 2.25
CA GLY A 395 15.11 -14.60 1.54
C GLY A 395 14.70 -14.50 0.08
N PRO A 396 15.37 -15.16 -0.88
CA PRO A 396 14.77 -15.32 -2.20
C PRO A 396 13.34 -15.85 -2.00
N PRO A 397 12.34 -15.34 -2.75
CA PRO A 397 10.97 -15.78 -2.56
C PRO A 397 10.97 -17.32 -2.55
N GLN A 398 10.25 -17.92 -1.61
CA GLN A 398 10.18 -19.37 -1.49
C GLN A 398 8.94 -19.83 -2.25
N PRO A 399 9.03 -20.92 -3.04
CA PRO A 399 7.83 -21.49 -3.65
C PRO A 399 6.81 -21.83 -2.54
N PRO A 400 5.50 -21.76 -2.83
CA PRO A 400 4.47 -22.17 -1.89
C PRO A 400 4.72 -23.57 -1.34
N VAL A 401 4.16 -23.88 -0.17
CA VAL A 401 3.96 -25.28 0.24
C VAL A 401 2.46 -25.50 0.23
N ALA A 402 1.98 -26.30 -0.70
CA ALA A 402 0.55 -26.48 -0.93
C ALA A 402 -0.08 -27.29 0.20
N ASP A 403 -1.20 -26.82 0.75
CA ASP A 403 -2.05 -27.59 1.65
C ASP A 403 -3.48 -27.05 1.59
N PHE A 404 -4.45 -27.88 1.97
CA PHE A 404 -5.86 -27.51 1.97
C PHE A 404 -6.72 -28.36 2.89
N SER A 405 -7.94 -27.92 3.16
CA SER A 405 -8.98 -28.74 3.79
C SER A 405 -10.30 -28.66 3.02
N GLY A 406 -11.15 -29.68 3.18
CA GLY A 406 -12.52 -29.74 2.68
C GLY A 406 -13.50 -30.04 3.80
N ASN A 407 -14.67 -29.39 3.80
CA ASN A 407 -15.71 -29.63 4.78
C ASN A 407 -17.12 -29.57 4.13
N PRO A 408 -17.96 -30.61 4.31
CA PRO A 408 -17.63 -31.94 4.87
C PRO A 408 -16.84 -32.80 3.88
N THR A 409 -16.08 -33.80 4.37
CA THR A 409 -15.37 -34.78 3.51
C THR A 409 -16.20 -36.01 3.18
N THR A 410 -17.39 -36.15 3.76
CA THR A 410 -18.36 -37.18 3.41
C THR A 410 -19.69 -36.49 3.10
N VAL A 411 -20.20 -36.73 1.90
CA VAL A 411 -21.40 -36.09 1.36
C VAL A 411 -22.32 -37.11 0.71
N GLU A 412 -23.60 -36.80 0.61
CA GLU A 412 -24.54 -37.56 -0.22
C GLU A 412 -24.42 -37.13 -1.69
N VAL A 413 -24.80 -38.01 -2.61
CA VAL A 413 -24.80 -37.70 -4.04
C VAL A 413 -25.61 -36.42 -4.33
N GLY A 414 -25.04 -35.50 -5.11
CA GLY A 414 -25.62 -34.19 -5.42
C GLY A 414 -25.29 -33.07 -4.41
N SER A 415 -24.64 -33.38 -3.28
CA SER A 415 -24.23 -32.38 -2.29
C SER A 415 -22.89 -31.73 -2.61
N SER A 416 -22.60 -30.61 -1.93
CA SER A 416 -21.39 -29.80 -2.17
C SER A 416 -20.41 -29.81 -0.99
N VAL A 417 -19.12 -29.72 -1.30
CA VAL A 417 -18.00 -29.59 -0.36
C VAL A 417 -17.40 -28.20 -0.49
N GLN A 418 -17.16 -27.53 0.63
CA GLN A 418 -16.40 -26.27 0.67
C GLN A 418 -14.93 -26.57 0.91
N PHE A 419 -14.06 -26.08 0.04
CA PHE A 419 -12.61 -26.17 0.21
C PHE A 419 -12.01 -24.87 0.76
N THR A 420 -10.94 -25.03 1.54
CA THR A 420 -10.17 -23.93 2.13
C THR A 420 -8.69 -24.15 1.88
N ASP A 421 -8.04 -23.17 1.26
CA ASP A 421 -6.58 -23.11 1.07
C ASP A 421 -5.87 -22.93 2.41
N LEU A 422 -4.83 -23.74 2.65
CA LEU A 422 -3.95 -23.68 3.82
C LEU A 422 -2.47 -23.53 3.40
N SER A 423 -2.22 -23.22 2.11
CA SER A 423 -0.88 -23.16 1.55
C SER A 423 -0.05 -22.04 2.17
N THR A 424 1.23 -22.29 2.39
CA THR A 424 2.17 -21.33 3.00
C THR A 424 3.08 -20.67 1.95
N ASN A 425 3.95 -19.73 2.36
CA ASN A 425 4.83 -18.91 1.50
C ASN A 425 4.08 -18.07 0.45
N THR A 426 3.04 -17.35 0.89
CA THR A 426 2.35 -16.29 0.12
C THR A 426 2.00 -16.69 -1.34
N PRO A 427 1.16 -17.71 -1.54
CA PRO A 427 0.68 -18.05 -2.87
C PRO A 427 -0.14 -16.89 -3.46
N THR A 428 0.11 -16.58 -4.73
CA THR A 428 -0.59 -15.53 -5.49
C THR A 428 -1.55 -16.11 -6.54
N SER A 429 -1.49 -17.42 -6.80
CA SER A 429 -2.42 -18.11 -7.69
C SER A 429 -2.66 -19.56 -7.26
N TRP A 430 -3.86 -20.06 -7.54
CA TRP A 430 -4.31 -21.41 -7.22
C TRP A 430 -4.79 -22.12 -8.49
N SER A 431 -4.50 -23.40 -8.60
CA SER A 431 -5.04 -24.28 -9.62
C SER A 431 -5.53 -25.56 -8.95
N TRP A 432 -6.85 -25.72 -8.91
CA TRP A 432 -7.52 -26.85 -8.30
C TRP A 432 -7.96 -27.86 -9.36
N THR A 433 -7.90 -29.14 -9.00
CA THR A 433 -8.55 -30.24 -9.74
C THR A 433 -9.37 -31.09 -8.77
N PHE A 434 -10.65 -31.28 -9.10
CA PHE A 434 -11.62 -32.06 -8.33
C PHE A 434 -12.07 -33.25 -9.18
N GLU A 435 -11.51 -34.43 -8.91
CA GLU A 435 -11.93 -35.65 -9.61
C GLU A 435 -13.42 -35.92 -9.33
N GLY A 436 -14.26 -36.09 -10.36
CA GLY A 436 -15.70 -36.31 -10.18
C GLY A 436 -16.52 -35.13 -9.64
N GLY A 437 -15.89 -33.98 -9.40
CA GLY A 437 -16.54 -32.76 -8.93
C GLY A 437 -17.02 -31.84 -10.07
N THR A 438 -18.05 -31.05 -9.79
CA THR A 438 -18.57 -29.98 -10.66
C THR A 438 -18.52 -28.65 -9.90
N PRO A 439 -17.73 -27.65 -10.33
CA PRO A 439 -16.79 -27.70 -11.47
C PRO A 439 -15.60 -28.64 -11.19
N SER A 440 -15.02 -29.22 -12.24
CA SER A 440 -13.87 -30.14 -12.13
C SER A 440 -12.54 -29.44 -11.89
N THR A 441 -12.47 -28.12 -12.07
CA THR A 441 -11.30 -27.29 -11.79
C THR A 441 -11.71 -25.92 -11.26
N SER A 442 -10.83 -25.23 -10.54
CA SER A 442 -11.04 -23.85 -10.08
C SER A 442 -9.73 -23.09 -9.93
N THR A 443 -9.79 -21.76 -10.04
CA THR A 443 -8.70 -20.83 -9.70
C THR A 443 -9.01 -19.96 -8.47
N ALA A 444 -10.21 -20.11 -7.90
CA ALA A 444 -10.55 -19.42 -6.66
C ALA A 444 -9.71 -19.99 -5.50
N GLN A 445 -9.31 -19.13 -4.56
CA GLN A 445 -8.59 -19.58 -3.37
C GLN A 445 -9.40 -20.60 -2.54
N ASN A 446 -10.70 -20.37 -2.37
CA ASN A 446 -11.59 -21.21 -1.55
C ASN A 446 -12.85 -21.65 -2.33
N PRO A 447 -12.76 -22.65 -3.21
CA PRO A 447 -13.88 -23.06 -4.07
C PRO A 447 -14.91 -23.95 -3.38
N THR A 448 -16.15 -23.93 -3.88
CA THR A 448 -17.23 -24.87 -3.53
C THR A 448 -17.45 -25.82 -4.71
N VAL A 449 -17.58 -27.13 -4.46
CA VAL A 449 -17.67 -28.15 -5.51
C VAL A 449 -18.77 -29.16 -5.20
N THR A 450 -19.61 -29.47 -6.18
CA THR A 450 -20.70 -30.45 -6.07
C THR A 450 -20.27 -31.80 -6.62
N TYR A 451 -20.60 -32.91 -5.93
CA TYR A 451 -20.28 -34.26 -6.40
C TYR A 451 -21.55 -35.05 -6.73
N ASN A 452 -21.73 -35.42 -8.00
CA ASN A 452 -22.97 -36.00 -8.52
C ASN A 452 -22.92 -37.52 -8.74
N THR A 453 -21.86 -38.19 -8.30
CA THR A 453 -21.70 -39.63 -8.49
C THR A 453 -21.12 -40.26 -7.23
N ILE A 454 -21.65 -41.42 -6.82
CA ILE A 454 -21.18 -42.19 -5.65
C ILE A 454 -19.75 -42.68 -5.91
N GLY A 455 -18.88 -42.56 -4.90
CA GLY A 455 -17.49 -42.98 -5.01
C GLY A 455 -16.56 -42.26 -4.03
N THR A 456 -15.27 -42.53 -4.16
CA THR A 456 -14.20 -41.77 -3.49
C THR A 456 -13.42 -40.97 -4.53
N TYR A 457 -13.03 -39.75 -4.18
CA TYR A 457 -12.43 -38.81 -5.12
C TYR A 457 -11.18 -38.14 -4.57
N ASN A 458 -10.19 -37.98 -5.45
CA ASN A 458 -8.98 -37.24 -5.15
C ASN A 458 -9.20 -35.74 -5.34
N VAL A 459 -8.50 -34.93 -4.53
CA VAL A 459 -8.46 -33.47 -4.69
C VAL A 459 -7.02 -33.03 -4.80
N THR A 460 -6.72 -32.17 -5.77
CA THR A 460 -5.38 -31.63 -6.00
C THR A 460 -5.41 -30.11 -6.00
N LEU A 461 -4.49 -29.48 -5.27
CA LEU A 461 -4.23 -28.05 -5.30
C LEU A 461 -2.78 -27.80 -5.72
N THR A 462 -2.58 -26.96 -6.72
CA THR A 462 -1.29 -26.33 -7.00
C THR A 462 -1.34 -24.86 -6.61
N ALA A 463 -0.49 -24.45 -5.70
CA ALA A 463 -0.36 -23.07 -5.25
C ALA A 463 0.95 -22.48 -5.81
N SER A 464 0.91 -21.28 -6.39
CA SER A 464 2.08 -20.66 -7.04
C SER A 464 2.33 -19.22 -6.59
N ASN A 465 3.58 -18.79 -6.63
CA ASN A 465 4.01 -17.41 -6.48
C ASN A 465 5.21 -17.11 -7.41
N ALA A 466 5.81 -15.93 -7.31
CA ALA A 466 6.95 -15.52 -8.13
C ALA A 466 8.22 -16.39 -8.00
N ALA A 467 8.30 -17.24 -6.98
CA ALA A 467 9.42 -18.16 -6.76
C ALA A 467 9.21 -19.59 -7.25
N GLY A 468 7.97 -19.95 -7.57
CA GLY A 468 7.63 -21.28 -8.07
C GLY A 468 6.28 -21.73 -7.55
N SER A 469 6.08 -23.04 -7.57
CA SER A 469 4.80 -23.67 -7.21
C SER A 469 5.05 -24.94 -6.42
N ASP A 470 4.06 -25.34 -5.65
CA ASP A 470 3.98 -26.67 -5.04
C ASP A 470 2.59 -27.24 -5.23
N THR A 471 2.50 -28.57 -5.22
CA THR A 471 1.27 -29.31 -5.50
C THR A 471 1.00 -30.34 -4.42
N GLU A 472 -0.18 -30.26 -3.81
CA GLU A 472 -0.67 -31.23 -2.84
C GLU A 472 -1.85 -32.01 -3.42
N THR A 473 -1.81 -33.34 -3.29
CA THR A 473 -2.90 -34.24 -3.71
C THR A 473 -3.33 -35.10 -2.52
N LYS A 474 -4.58 -34.94 -2.09
CA LYS A 474 -5.19 -35.82 -1.07
C LYS A 474 -5.98 -36.91 -1.79
N VAL A 475 -5.54 -38.16 -1.61
CA VAL A 475 -6.12 -39.35 -2.25
C VAL A 475 -7.35 -39.81 -1.49
N ASP A 476 -8.41 -40.21 -2.20
CA ASP A 476 -9.70 -40.65 -1.64
C ASP A 476 -10.26 -39.68 -0.59
N TYR A 477 -10.06 -38.37 -0.81
CA TYR A 477 -10.31 -37.34 0.19
C TYR A 477 -11.80 -37.07 0.41
N ILE A 478 -12.60 -37.13 -0.66
CA ILE A 478 -14.05 -36.96 -0.60
C ILE A 478 -14.73 -38.31 -0.81
N THR A 479 -15.64 -38.67 0.10
CA THR A 479 -16.51 -39.84 0.00
C THR A 479 -17.92 -39.39 -0.31
N VAL A 480 -18.46 -39.85 -1.44
CA VAL A 480 -19.84 -39.64 -1.84
C VAL A 480 -20.62 -40.92 -1.63
N GLN A 481 -21.64 -40.86 -0.79
CA GLN A 481 -22.51 -41.99 -0.46
C GLN A 481 -23.90 -41.83 -1.09
N GLU A 482 -24.63 -42.93 -1.15
CA GLU A 482 -26.02 -42.95 -1.61
C GLU A 482 -26.92 -42.16 -0.64
N VAL A 483 -27.95 -41.49 -1.17
CA VAL A 483 -28.99 -40.87 -0.35
C VAL A 483 -29.80 -41.97 0.32
N VAL A 484 -29.84 -41.98 1.66
CA VAL A 484 -30.71 -42.90 2.40
C VAL A 484 -32.06 -42.26 2.59
N ILE A 485 -33.05 -42.71 1.81
CA ILE A 485 -34.41 -42.16 1.82
C ILE A 485 -35.26 -42.93 2.84
N GLU A 486 -35.78 -42.22 3.84
CA GLU A 486 -36.61 -42.81 4.91
C GLU A 486 -38.07 -42.37 4.77
N TYR A 487 -38.93 -43.31 4.35
CA TYR A 487 -40.35 -43.05 4.18
C TYR A 487 -41.14 -43.16 5.49
N CYS A 488 -42.17 -42.34 5.63
CA CYS A 488 -43.08 -42.44 6.76
C CYS A 488 -43.75 -43.83 6.88
N THR A 489 -43.97 -44.28 8.12
CA THR A 489 -44.67 -45.54 8.41
C THR A 489 -46.13 -45.48 8.00
N SER A 490 -46.65 -46.53 7.35
CA SER A 490 -48.07 -46.67 7.00
C SER A 490 -48.53 -48.13 7.13
N SER A 491 -49.70 -48.37 7.72
CA SER A 491 -50.21 -49.75 7.88
C SER A 491 -51.71 -49.82 8.16
N GLY A 492 -52.37 -50.90 7.71
CA GLY A 492 -53.74 -51.22 8.11
C GLY A 492 -53.81 -51.94 9.46
N GLY A 493 -54.85 -51.66 10.25
CA GLY A 493 -55.05 -52.18 11.61
C GLY A 493 -55.73 -53.55 11.67
N SER A 494 -56.43 -53.96 10.62
CA SER A 494 -57.06 -55.27 10.49
C SER A 494 -57.31 -55.61 9.03
N GLN A 495 -56.86 -56.80 8.62
CA GLN A 495 -57.02 -57.35 7.26
C GLN A 495 -57.94 -58.58 7.23
N SER A 496 -58.61 -58.85 8.35
CA SER A 496 -59.41 -60.07 8.53
C SER A 496 -60.68 -60.09 7.68
N TYR A 497 -61.09 -58.93 7.17
CA TYR A 497 -62.33 -58.73 6.42
C TYR A 497 -62.07 -58.30 4.98
N GLU A 498 -61.00 -57.53 4.76
CA GLU A 498 -60.57 -57.01 3.48
C GLU A 498 -59.05 -56.95 3.41
N TYR A 499 -58.49 -57.16 2.23
CA TYR A 499 -57.06 -57.01 1.96
C TYR A 499 -56.81 -56.70 0.48
N ILE A 500 -55.58 -56.31 0.13
CA ILE A 500 -55.18 -56.11 -1.27
C ILE A 500 -54.89 -57.49 -1.87
N ALA A 501 -55.77 -57.98 -2.74
CA ALA A 501 -55.59 -59.30 -3.38
C ALA A 501 -54.81 -59.23 -4.69
N GLY A 502 -54.75 -58.06 -5.32
CA GLY A 502 -53.90 -57.87 -6.49
C GLY A 502 -53.71 -56.41 -6.89
N VAL A 503 -52.49 -56.10 -7.34
CA VAL A 503 -52.05 -54.81 -7.86
C VAL A 503 -51.55 -55.00 -9.28
N GLN A 504 -52.10 -54.24 -10.23
CA GLN A 504 -51.54 -54.04 -11.55
C GLN A 504 -51.30 -52.56 -11.79
N VAL A 505 -50.06 -52.18 -12.09
CA VAL A 505 -49.67 -50.83 -12.51
C VAL A 505 -48.75 -50.94 -13.72
N GLY A 506 -49.24 -50.56 -14.91
CA GLY A 506 -48.46 -50.76 -16.14
C GLY A 506 -48.17 -52.24 -16.39
N ASP A 507 -46.90 -52.60 -16.43
CA ASP A 507 -46.41 -53.98 -16.58
C ASP A 507 -46.24 -54.73 -15.24
N LEU A 508 -46.20 -54.03 -14.10
CA LEU A 508 -46.15 -54.64 -12.77
C LEU A 508 -47.46 -55.37 -12.46
N THR A 509 -47.36 -56.66 -12.14
CA THR A 509 -48.46 -57.48 -11.61
C THR A 509 -48.03 -58.14 -10.31
N ASN A 510 -48.78 -57.93 -9.23
CA ASN A 510 -48.61 -58.66 -7.98
C ASN A 510 -49.95 -59.17 -7.45
N ASN A 511 -49.99 -60.42 -6.98
CA ASN A 511 -51.14 -60.98 -6.26
C ASN A 511 -50.66 -61.42 -4.88
N SER A 512 -51.16 -60.76 -3.85
CA SER A 512 -50.71 -60.88 -2.46
C SER A 512 -51.86 -61.38 -1.57
N GLY A 513 -51.52 -61.68 -0.32
CA GLY A 513 -52.47 -62.09 0.71
C GLY A 513 -52.45 -61.11 1.87
N ALA A 514 -53.48 -61.18 2.72
CA ALA A 514 -53.71 -60.24 3.81
C ALA A 514 -52.48 -59.96 4.71
N SER A 515 -51.98 -58.72 4.69
CA SER A 515 -50.97 -58.19 5.60
C SER A 515 -51.26 -56.74 6.01
N ALA A 516 -50.82 -56.32 7.19
CA ALA A 516 -50.96 -54.92 7.61
C ALA A 516 -50.15 -53.95 6.75
N TYR A 517 -48.95 -54.40 6.38
CA TYR A 517 -48.03 -53.71 5.50
C TYR A 517 -47.18 -54.79 4.80
N SER A 518 -46.95 -54.63 3.50
CA SER A 518 -46.03 -55.47 2.74
C SER A 518 -45.05 -54.60 1.97
N ASP A 519 -43.75 -54.87 2.14
CA ASP A 519 -42.69 -54.24 1.36
C ASP A 519 -42.34 -55.14 0.16
N PHE A 520 -42.80 -54.74 -1.02
CA PHE A 520 -42.52 -55.37 -2.30
C PHE A 520 -41.59 -54.51 -3.16
N THR A 521 -40.74 -53.67 -2.57
CA THR A 521 -39.81 -52.80 -3.33
C THR A 521 -38.81 -53.56 -4.20
N TYR A 522 -38.66 -54.87 -4.02
CA TYR A 522 -37.93 -55.73 -4.96
C TYR A 522 -38.67 -55.97 -6.29
N MET A 523 -39.95 -55.61 -6.38
CA MET A 523 -40.76 -55.66 -7.60
C MET A 523 -40.86 -54.25 -8.20
N THR A 524 -40.61 -54.15 -9.50
CA THR A 524 -40.49 -52.87 -10.21
C THR A 524 -41.64 -52.70 -11.21
N ALA A 525 -42.30 -51.54 -11.18
CA ALA A 525 -43.13 -51.03 -12.27
C ALA A 525 -42.25 -50.21 -13.21
N ASN A 526 -42.13 -50.64 -14.47
CA ASN A 526 -41.37 -49.88 -15.47
C ASN A 526 -42.30 -48.87 -16.11
N LEU A 527 -42.09 -47.60 -15.78
CA LEU A 527 -42.92 -46.49 -16.22
C LEU A 527 -42.17 -45.65 -17.26
N THR A 528 -42.90 -44.96 -18.12
CA THR A 528 -42.29 -44.07 -19.14
C THR A 528 -42.79 -42.66 -18.90
N ALA A 529 -41.87 -41.70 -18.76
CA ALA A 529 -42.19 -40.29 -18.57
C ALA A 529 -43.14 -39.77 -19.67
N GLY A 530 -44.20 -39.06 -19.28
CA GLY A 530 -45.24 -38.57 -20.19
C GLY A 530 -46.24 -39.63 -20.69
N ALA A 531 -46.06 -40.91 -20.39
CA ALA A 531 -46.99 -41.96 -20.80
C ALA A 531 -48.18 -42.09 -19.82
N SER A 532 -49.32 -42.50 -20.36
CA SER A 532 -50.46 -42.91 -19.54
C SER A 532 -50.33 -44.39 -19.15
N VAL A 533 -50.43 -44.66 -17.85
CA VAL A 533 -50.22 -45.97 -17.23
C VAL A 533 -51.56 -46.48 -16.71
N ASN A 534 -51.93 -47.70 -17.11
CA ASN A 534 -53.17 -48.33 -16.64
C ASN A 534 -52.99 -48.94 -15.25
N VAL A 535 -54.04 -48.87 -14.45
CA VAL A 535 -54.12 -49.39 -13.09
C VAL A 535 -55.29 -50.36 -12.97
N SER A 536 -55.09 -51.48 -12.27
CA SER A 536 -56.14 -52.42 -11.88
C SER A 536 -55.87 -52.97 -10.48
N LEU A 537 -56.70 -52.61 -9.50
CA LEU A 537 -56.56 -52.97 -8.09
C LEU A 537 -57.70 -53.89 -7.68
N THR A 538 -57.39 -55.06 -7.11
CA THR A 538 -58.36 -56.09 -6.76
C THR A 538 -58.47 -56.24 -5.24
N PRO A 539 -59.61 -55.91 -4.62
CA PRO A 539 -59.83 -56.22 -3.21
C PRO A 539 -60.07 -57.72 -3.00
N GLY A 540 -59.54 -58.26 -1.91
CA GLY A 540 -59.82 -59.60 -1.40
C GLY A 540 -60.75 -59.56 -0.21
N PHE A 541 -61.78 -60.41 -0.19
CA PHE A 541 -62.70 -60.53 0.93
C PHE A 541 -62.84 -62.01 1.34
N PRO A 542 -62.48 -62.39 2.58
CA PRO A 542 -62.76 -63.74 3.08
C PRO A 542 -64.25 -64.06 3.23
N GLY A 543 -65.12 -63.04 3.26
CA GLY A 543 -66.56 -63.16 3.47
C GLY A 543 -67.41 -62.32 2.51
N SER A 544 -67.95 -61.20 3.00
CA SER A 544 -68.77 -60.28 2.19
C SER A 544 -67.91 -59.25 1.48
N SER A 545 -68.34 -58.78 0.31
CA SER A 545 -67.69 -57.66 -0.38
C SER A 545 -68.10 -56.32 0.25
N TYR A 546 -67.12 -55.48 0.53
CA TYR A 546 -67.30 -54.12 1.03
C TYR A 546 -66.78 -53.12 -0.01
N THR A 547 -67.24 -51.87 0.04
CA THR A 547 -66.65 -50.82 -0.81
C THR A 547 -65.35 -50.35 -0.16
N GLU A 548 -64.24 -50.64 -0.83
CA GLU A 548 -62.90 -50.22 -0.43
C GLU A 548 -62.49 -48.95 -1.16
N TRP A 549 -61.68 -48.13 -0.50
CA TRP A 549 -61.15 -46.88 -1.03
C TRP A 549 -59.64 -46.99 -1.19
N TRP A 550 -59.16 -46.55 -2.34
CA TRP A 550 -57.80 -46.79 -2.81
C TRP A 550 -57.07 -45.49 -3.09
N LYS A 551 -55.77 -45.46 -2.79
CA LYS A 551 -54.85 -44.44 -3.27
C LYS A 551 -53.53 -45.06 -3.73
N ILE A 552 -52.89 -44.43 -4.71
CA ILE A 552 -51.51 -44.71 -5.12
C ILE A 552 -50.73 -43.41 -5.07
N TRP A 553 -49.53 -43.47 -4.48
CA TRP A 553 -48.54 -42.40 -4.52
C TRP A 553 -47.24 -42.85 -5.18
N ILE A 554 -46.56 -41.94 -5.89
CA ILE A 554 -45.20 -42.12 -6.41
C ILE A 554 -44.39 -40.88 -6.05
N ASP A 555 -43.28 -41.10 -5.33
CA ASP A 555 -42.32 -40.05 -4.93
C ASP A 555 -41.47 -39.66 -6.14
N TYR A 556 -41.95 -38.73 -6.96
CA TYR A 556 -41.31 -38.41 -8.24
C TYR A 556 -40.05 -37.57 -8.07
N ASN A 557 -39.92 -36.83 -6.97
CA ASN A 557 -38.80 -35.94 -6.71
C ASN A 557 -37.68 -36.59 -5.86
N VAL A 558 -37.94 -37.80 -5.33
CA VAL A 558 -36.99 -38.65 -4.62
C VAL A 558 -36.56 -38.04 -3.28
N ASP A 559 -37.49 -37.39 -2.58
CA ASP A 559 -37.21 -36.71 -1.31
C ASP A 559 -37.63 -37.50 -0.06
N GLY A 560 -38.33 -38.63 -0.23
CA GLY A 560 -38.73 -39.52 0.86
C GLY A 560 -40.09 -39.24 1.49
N ASP A 561 -40.85 -38.30 0.95
CA ASP A 561 -42.26 -38.15 1.28
C ASP A 561 -43.18 -38.37 0.06
N PHE A 562 -44.48 -38.16 0.23
CA PHE A 562 -45.44 -38.19 -0.88
C PHE A 562 -46.42 -37.00 -0.81
N GLU A 563 -46.01 -35.92 -0.16
CA GLU A 563 -46.86 -34.77 0.13
C GLU A 563 -46.91 -33.78 -1.05
N ASP A 564 -46.06 -34.00 -2.05
CA ASP A 564 -45.87 -33.10 -3.16
C ASP A 564 -47.00 -33.15 -4.20
N SER A 565 -47.16 -32.01 -4.89
CA SER A 565 -48.22 -31.84 -5.89
C SER A 565 -47.98 -32.74 -7.11
N GLY A 566 -48.81 -33.76 -7.27
CA GLY A 566 -48.78 -34.69 -8.41
C GLY A 566 -48.29 -36.08 -8.07
N GLU A 567 -47.90 -36.31 -6.80
CA GLU A 567 -47.43 -37.60 -6.33
C GLU A 567 -48.56 -38.54 -5.95
N GLU A 568 -49.73 -38.04 -5.53
CA GLU A 568 -50.97 -38.82 -5.52
C GLU A 568 -51.43 -39.07 -6.96
N VAL A 569 -51.01 -40.19 -7.55
CA VAL A 569 -51.24 -40.50 -8.96
C VAL A 569 -52.61 -41.13 -9.22
N PHE A 570 -53.22 -41.78 -8.22
CA PHE A 570 -54.51 -42.46 -8.40
C PHE A 570 -55.35 -42.44 -7.12
N SER A 571 -56.66 -42.26 -7.27
CA SER A 571 -57.65 -42.50 -6.23
C SER A 571 -58.91 -43.15 -6.80
N GLY A 572 -59.51 -44.09 -6.07
CA GLY A 572 -60.70 -44.81 -6.53
C GLY A 572 -61.44 -45.53 -5.40
N SER A 573 -62.63 -46.03 -5.68
CA SER A 573 -63.36 -46.88 -4.74
C SER A 573 -64.22 -47.93 -5.45
N GLY A 574 -64.44 -49.07 -4.79
CA GLY A 574 -65.25 -50.15 -5.33
C GLY A 574 -65.28 -51.38 -4.44
N SER A 575 -66.30 -52.23 -4.64
CA SER A 575 -66.44 -53.53 -3.97
C SER A 575 -66.02 -54.73 -4.82
N SER A 576 -65.40 -54.44 -5.96
CA SER A 576 -64.78 -55.37 -6.90
C SER A 576 -63.52 -54.71 -7.46
N THR A 577 -62.83 -55.35 -8.41
CA THR A 577 -61.66 -54.76 -9.07
C THR A 577 -61.94 -53.33 -9.57
N VAL A 578 -61.09 -52.39 -9.15
CA VAL A 578 -61.11 -50.98 -9.52
C VAL A 578 -60.08 -50.76 -10.62
N THR A 579 -60.48 -50.17 -11.74
CA THR A 579 -59.58 -49.88 -12.86
C THR A 579 -59.55 -48.38 -13.17
N GLY A 580 -58.43 -47.93 -13.72
CA GLY A 580 -58.26 -46.56 -14.18
C GLY A 580 -56.90 -46.35 -14.83
N SER A 581 -56.46 -45.10 -14.92
CA SER A 581 -55.12 -44.77 -15.40
C SER A 581 -54.63 -43.46 -14.78
N PHE A 582 -53.32 -43.26 -14.79
CA PHE A 582 -52.66 -41.99 -14.49
C PHE A 582 -51.65 -41.65 -15.58
N THR A 583 -51.06 -40.46 -15.53
CA THR A 583 -50.00 -40.04 -16.46
C THR A 583 -48.74 -39.74 -15.66
N VAL A 584 -47.61 -40.32 -16.08
CA VAL A 584 -46.30 -40.01 -15.49
C VAL A 584 -45.90 -38.60 -15.92
N PRO A 585 -45.48 -37.69 -15.02
CA PRO A 585 -45.02 -36.36 -15.42
C PRO A 585 -43.90 -36.42 -16.47
N SER A 586 -43.93 -35.49 -17.43
CA SER A 586 -42.89 -35.39 -18.45
C SER A 586 -41.59 -34.85 -17.85
N GLY A 587 -40.45 -35.46 -18.18
CA GLY A 587 -39.13 -35.00 -17.73
C GLY A 587 -38.68 -35.52 -16.36
N VAL A 588 -39.43 -36.47 -15.79
CA VAL A 588 -38.99 -37.21 -14.59
C VAL A 588 -38.13 -38.40 -15.02
N GLU A 589 -36.96 -38.56 -14.39
CA GLU A 589 -36.06 -39.70 -14.52
C GLU A 589 -35.63 -40.12 -13.12
N ALA A 590 -36.26 -41.16 -12.59
CA ALA A 590 -36.05 -41.60 -11.21
C ALA A 590 -36.32 -43.10 -11.04
N VAL A 591 -35.63 -43.71 -10.07
CA VAL A 591 -35.99 -45.01 -9.50
C VAL A 591 -36.40 -44.74 -8.05
N THR A 592 -37.69 -44.88 -7.76
CA THR A 592 -38.29 -44.34 -6.54
C THR A 592 -39.38 -45.27 -5.98
N ARG A 593 -39.97 -44.92 -4.83
CA ARG A 593 -41.04 -45.69 -4.19
C ARG A 593 -42.40 -45.36 -4.77
N MET A 594 -43.20 -46.40 -4.97
CA MET A 594 -44.64 -46.32 -5.21
C MET A 594 -45.39 -46.98 -4.06
N ARG A 595 -46.34 -46.27 -3.45
CA ARG A 595 -47.18 -46.79 -2.35
C ARG A 595 -48.61 -47.01 -2.82
N VAL A 596 -49.14 -48.21 -2.62
CA VAL A 596 -50.55 -48.57 -2.86
C VAL A 596 -51.23 -48.80 -1.52
N SER A 597 -52.34 -48.13 -1.25
CA SER A 597 -53.07 -48.29 0.00
C SER A 597 -54.57 -48.46 -0.24
N MET A 598 -55.18 -49.31 0.59
CA MET A 598 -56.61 -49.63 0.60
C MET A 598 -57.17 -49.49 2.01
N SER A 599 -58.32 -48.83 2.16
CA SER A 599 -59.05 -48.80 3.44
C SER A 599 -60.56 -48.78 3.32
N TYR A 600 -61.23 -49.31 4.36
CA TYR A 600 -62.69 -49.39 4.43
C TYR A 600 -63.33 -48.02 4.69
N SER A 601 -64.38 -47.71 3.93
CA SER A 601 -65.28 -46.54 4.09
C SER A 601 -64.71 -45.12 3.90
N THR A 602 -63.39 -44.94 3.89
CA THR A 602 -62.71 -43.65 3.69
C THR A 602 -61.40 -43.85 2.92
N TYR A 603 -60.89 -42.82 2.25
CA TYR A 603 -59.55 -42.87 1.65
C TYR A 603 -58.45 -43.05 2.71
N PRO A 604 -57.43 -43.88 2.44
CA PRO A 604 -56.32 -44.06 3.37
C PRO A 604 -55.42 -42.80 3.39
N PRO A 605 -54.81 -42.48 4.53
CA PRO A 605 -53.74 -41.48 4.58
C PRO A 605 -52.45 -42.06 3.98
N VAL A 606 -51.57 -41.19 3.47
CA VAL A 606 -50.23 -41.57 2.99
C VAL A 606 -49.37 -42.19 4.11
N CYS A 607 -49.49 -41.62 5.32
CA CYS A 607 -48.76 -42.02 6.52
C CYS A 607 -49.73 -42.35 7.67
N GLY A 608 -49.30 -43.21 8.59
CA GLY A 608 -50.01 -43.57 9.81
C GLY A 608 -50.82 -44.87 9.72
N THR A 609 -51.62 -45.14 10.75
CA THR A 609 -52.41 -46.38 10.86
C THR A 609 -53.90 -46.12 10.71
N PHE A 610 -54.61 -46.98 9.97
CA PHE A 610 -56.07 -46.92 9.80
C PHE A 610 -56.73 -48.24 10.17
N THR A 611 -58.00 -48.24 10.57
CA THR A 611 -58.62 -49.38 11.28
C THR A 611 -58.71 -50.67 10.45
N TYR A 612 -59.00 -50.57 9.15
CA TYR A 612 -59.39 -51.68 8.27
C TYR A 612 -58.78 -51.47 6.88
N GLY A 613 -58.06 -52.46 6.35
CA GLY A 613 -57.37 -52.40 5.06
C GLY A 613 -55.87 -52.76 5.13
N GLU A 614 -55.10 -52.38 4.10
CA GLU A 614 -53.71 -52.80 3.88
C GLU A 614 -52.90 -51.74 3.08
N VAL A 615 -51.58 -51.81 3.21
CA VAL A 615 -50.61 -50.97 2.48
C VAL A 615 -49.54 -51.86 1.83
N GLU A 616 -49.17 -51.56 0.59
CA GLU A 616 -48.10 -52.23 -0.14
C GLU A 616 -47.18 -51.21 -0.81
N ASP A 617 -45.86 -51.36 -0.65
CA ASP A 617 -44.86 -50.52 -1.31
C ASP A 617 -44.14 -51.29 -2.43
N TYR A 618 -43.84 -50.62 -3.55
CA TYR A 618 -43.19 -51.13 -4.76
C TYR A 618 -42.12 -50.15 -5.25
N THR A 619 -41.28 -50.57 -6.20
CA THR A 619 -40.37 -49.66 -6.91
C THR A 619 -41.02 -49.19 -8.22
N ALA A 620 -40.96 -47.89 -8.50
CA ALA A 620 -41.26 -47.30 -9.80
C ALA A 620 -39.95 -46.90 -10.48
N ASP A 621 -39.66 -47.49 -11.64
CA ASP A 621 -38.48 -47.17 -12.45
C ASP A 621 -38.91 -46.41 -13.71
N ILE A 622 -38.47 -45.16 -13.82
CA ILE A 622 -38.82 -44.24 -14.90
C ILE A 622 -37.59 -43.98 -15.81
N SER A 623 -36.46 -44.68 -15.58
CA SER A 623 -35.18 -44.49 -16.29
C SER A 623 -35.17 -44.92 -17.77
N GLY A 624 -36.26 -45.51 -18.27
CA GLY A 624 -36.34 -46.16 -19.58
C GLY A 624 -36.64 -45.25 -20.80
N GLY A 625 -36.74 -43.93 -20.64
CA GLY A 625 -36.85 -43.03 -21.78
C GLY A 625 -35.49 -42.79 -22.42
N VAL A 626 -35.05 -43.64 -23.36
CA VAL A 626 -33.69 -43.62 -23.94
C VAL A 626 -33.17 -42.20 -24.19
N PRO A 627 -32.22 -41.70 -23.38
CA PRO A 627 -31.48 -40.49 -23.68
C PRO A 627 -30.58 -40.76 -24.91
N PRO A 628 -30.30 -39.75 -25.75
CA PRO A 628 -29.29 -39.90 -26.80
C PRO A 628 -27.97 -40.41 -26.18
N VAL A 629 -27.26 -41.31 -26.87
CA VAL A 629 -25.93 -41.75 -26.44
C VAL A 629 -25.04 -40.51 -26.35
N GLN A 630 -24.53 -40.21 -25.16
CA GLN A 630 -23.68 -39.05 -24.92
C GLN A 630 -22.23 -39.45 -24.73
N TYR A 631 -21.32 -38.61 -25.21
CA TYR A 631 -19.89 -38.75 -25.04
C TYR A 631 -19.31 -37.53 -24.33
N THR A 632 -18.33 -37.76 -23.46
CA THR A 632 -17.64 -36.69 -22.73
C THR A 632 -16.51 -36.10 -23.57
N LEU A 633 -16.40 -34.76 -23.61
CA LEU A 633 -15.23 -34.06 -24.13
C LEU A 633 -14.46 -33.45 -22.97
N THR A 634 -13.31 -34.04 -22.65
CA THR A 634 -12.37 -33.50 -21.68
C THR A 634 -11.40 -32.55 -22.38
N THR A 635 -11.24 -31.34 -21.86
CA THR A 635 -10.25 -30.39 -22.32
C THR A 635 -9.19 -30.17 -21.26
N ASN A 636 -7.92 -30.12 -21.67
CA ASN A 636 -6.77 -29.84 -20.82
C ASN A 636 -5.98 -28.66 -21.39
N THR A 637 -5.20 -27.98 -20.56
CA THR A 637 -4.27 -26.94 -21.00
C THR A 637 -2.88 -27.22 -20.44
N VAL A 638 -1.86 -26.90 -21.24
CA VAL A 638 -0.45 -26.88 -20.83
C VAL A 638 0.05 -25.46 -21.06
N GLY A 639 0.50 -24.76 -20.02
CA GLY A 639 0.74 -23.30 -20.06
C GLY A 639 -0.53 -22.49 -19.72
N ASN A 640 -0.44 -21.15 -19.78
CA ASN A 640 -1.54 -20.27 -19.39
C ASN A 640 -2.41 -19.83 -20.59
N GLY A 641 -3.69 -20.11 -20.49
CA GLY A 641 -4.71 -19.88 -21.51
C GLY A 641 -5.93 -20.77 -21.25
N SER A 642 -6.99 -20.54 -22.01
CA SER A 642 -8.26 -21.27 -21.87
C SER A 642 -8.71 -21.89 -23.19
N ILE A 643 -9.62 -22.85 -23.11
CA ILE A 643 -10.30 -23.43 -24.27
C ILE A 643 -11.79 -23.10 -24.14
N THR A 644 -12.34 -22.42 -25.14
CA THR A 644 -13.78 -22.18 -25.23
C THR A 644 -14.44 -23.16 -26.21
N LEU A 645 -15.62 -23.65 -25.84
CA LEU A 645 -16.36 -24.67 -26.57
C LEU A 645 -17.65 -24.08 -27.16
N ASN A 646 -17.95 -24.41 -28.41
CA ASN A 646 -19.21 -24.05 -29.06
C ASN A 646 -19.78 -25.25 -29.86
N PRO A 647 -20.93 -25.83 -29.45
CA PRO A 647 -21.75 -25.44 -28.29
C PRO A 647 -21.01 -25.64 -26.95
N PRO A 648 -21.26 -24.79 -25.94
CA PRO A 648 -20.66 -24.92 -24.62
C PRO A 648 -21.20 -26.18 -23.91
N GLY A 649 -20.35 -26.86 -23.13
CA GLY A 649 -20.67 -28.10 -22.43
C GLY A 649 -19.44 -28.98 -22.24
N GLY A 650 -19.62 -30.15 -21.64
CA GLY A 650 -18.57 -31.19 -21.54
C GLY A 650 -19.08 -32.59 -21.89
N VAL A 651 -20.37 -32.70 -22.17
CA VAL A 651 -21.10 -33.93 -22.51
C VAL A 651 -22.00 -33.60 -23.69
N TYR A 652 -21.93 -34.41 -24.74
CA TYR A 652 -22.61 -34.13 -26.00
C TYR A 652 -23.20 -35.39 -26.61
N ASP A 653 -24.35 -35.25 -27.27
CA ASP A 653 -24.97 -36.33 -28.02
C ASP A 653 -24.04 -36.82 -29.14
N GLU A 654 -24.07 -38.12 -29.40
CA GLU A 654 -23.35 -38.79 -30.47
C GLU A 654 -23.57 -38.09 -31.83
N GLY A 655 -22.47 -37.73 -32.49
CA GLY A 655 -22.45 -37.04 -33.77
C GLY A 655 -22.36 -35.52 -33.67
N THR A 656 -22.46 -34.93 -32.46
CA THR A 656 -22.30 -33.48 -32.26
C THR A 656 -20.91 -33.01 -32.71
N VAL A 657 -20.86 -31.92 -33.48
CA VAL A 657 -19.59 -31.26 -33.87
C VAL A 657 -19.36 -30.07 -32.94
N VAL A 658 -18.28 -30.11 -32.17
CA VAL A 658 -17.89 -29.07 -31.22
C VAL A 658 -16.74 -28.26 -31.80
N THR A 659 -16.84 -26.93 -31.75
CA THR A 659 -15.76 -26.00 -32.10
C THR A 659 -14.96 -25.66 -30.84
N LEU A 660 -13.65 -25.83 -30.90
CA LEU A 660 -12.71 -25.50 -29.84
C LEU A 660 -11.90 -24.27 -30.25
N THR A 661 -11.89 -23.24 -29.40
CA THR A 661 -11.08 -22.05 -29.58
C THR A 661 -10.14 -21.90 -28.39
N ALA A 662 -8.83 -22.00 -28.64
CA ALA A 662 -7.80 -21.69 -27.64
C ALA A 662 -7.69 -20.15 -27.51
N VAL A 663 -7.71 -19.66 -26.28
CA VAL A 663 -7.58 -18.24 -25.96
C VAL A 663 -6.39 -18.09 -25.03
N PRO A 664 -5.21 -17.66 -25.54
CA PRO A 664 -4.06 -17.40 -24.68
C PRO A 664 -4.34 -16.28 -23.68
N ASP A 665 -3.80 -16.41 -22.47
CA ASP A 665 -3.83 -15.34 -21.48
C ASP A 665 -2.86 -14.21 -21.86
N ALA A 666 -2.97 -13.04 -21.22
CA ALA A 666 -2.08 -11.92 -21.48
C ALA A 666 -0.62 -12.32 -21.25
N GLY A 667 0.25 -12.08 -22.25
CA GLY A 667 1.65 -12.51 -22.20
C GLY A 667 1.91 -13.96 -22.58
N TRP A 668 0.92 -14.69 -23.10
CA TRP A 668 1.05 -16.05 -23.60
C TRP A 668 0.59 -16.17 -25.06
N GLN A 669 1.10 -17.18 -25.77
CA GLN A 669 0.70 -17.51 -27.14
C GLN A 669 0.30 -18.98 -27.25
N PHE A 670 -0.59 -19.30 -28.18
CA PHE A 670 -1.03 -20.67 -28.45
C PHE A 670 -0.05 -21.39 -29.39
N ASP A 671 0.47 -22.52 -28.95
CA ASP A 671 1.47 -23.30 -29.70
C ASP A 671 0.85 -24.43 -30.52
N GLY A 672 -0.25 -25.03 -30.05
CA GLY A 672 -0.92 -26.13 -30.77
C GLY A 672 -1.81 -27.03 -29.91
N TRP A 673 -2.56 -27.89 -30.61
CA TRP A 673 -3.43 -28.91 -30.04
C TRP A 673 -2.72 -30.27 -29.96
N SER A 674 -3.08 -31.08 -28.97
CA SER A 674 -2.70 -32.49 -28.84
C SER A 674 -3.83 -33.33 -28.24
N GLY A 675 -3.67 -34.67 -28.19
CA GLY A 675 -4.72 -35.62 -27.80
C GLY A 675 -5.53 -36.10 -29.01
N ASP A 676 -6.86 -36.00 -28.93
CA ASP A 676 -7.78 -36.32 -30.03
C ASP A 676 -7.83 -35.22 -31.13
N LEU A 677 -7.07 -34.13 -30.95
CA LEU A 677 -6.77 -33.12 -31.97
C LEU A 677 -5.26 -32.97 -32.15
N SER A 678 -4.85 -32.35 -33.26
CA SER A 678 -3.45 -32.04 -33.53
C SER A 678 -3.29 -30.80 -34.40
N GLY A 679 -2.11 -30.18 -34.38
CA GLY A 679 -1.75 -29.03 -35.21
C GLY A 679 -2.03 -27.68 -34.55
N THR A 680 -1.82 -26.59 -35.27
CA THR A 680 -1.84 -25.21 -34.74
C THR A 680 -3.04 -24.38 -35.17
N GLN A 681 -4.00 -24.99 -35.87
CA GLN A 681 -5.19 -24.29 -36.35
C GLN A 681 -6.10 -23.93 -35.17
N ASN A 682 -6.43 -22.64 -35.02
CA ASN A 682 -7.28 -22.13 -33.96
C ASN A 682 -8.20 -21.03 -34.51
N PRO A 683 -9.55 -21.17 -34.45
CA PRO A 683 -10.31 -22.31 -33.90
C PRO A 683 -10.22 -23.61 -34.72
N THR A 684 -10.58 -24.74 -34.11
CA THR A 684 -10.69 -26.06 -34.76
C THR A 684 -11.97 -26.80 -34.34
N THR A 685 -12.32 -27.93 -34.97
CA THR A 685 -13.54 -28.69 -34.66
C THR A 685 -13.28 -30.17 -34.39
N ILE A 686 -14.11 -30.80 -33.57
CA ILE A 686 -14.09 -32.25 -33.27
C ILE A 686 -15.52 -32.83 -33.32
N THR A 687 -15.66 -34.09 -33.74
CA THR A 687 -16.96 -34.81 -33.75
C THR A 687 -17.02 -35.82 -32.62
N MET A 688 -18.11 -35.79 -31.85
CA MET A 688 -18.31 -36.64 -30.67
C MET A 688 -18.87 -38.02 -31.05
N ASN A 689 -17.98 -38.99 -31.27
CA ASN A 689 -18.32 -40.39 -31.60
C ASN A 689 -17.76 -41.42 -30.59
N SER A 690 -17.17 -40.92 -29.51
CA SER A 690 -16.54 -41.61 -28.38
C SER A 690 -16.15 -40.54 -27.37
N ASN A 691 -15.82 -40.90 -26.15
CA ASN A 691 -15.21 -39.95 -25.20
C ASN A 691 -13.90 -39.39 -25.80
N LYS A 692 -13.75 -38.07 -25.77
CA LYS A 692 -12.62 -37.34 -26.36
C LYS A 692 -11.82 -36.62 -25.30
N ASN A 693 -10.51 -36.54 -25.49
CA ASN A 693 -9.60 -35.75 -24.67
C ASN A 693 -8.71 -34.88 -25.56
N VAL A 694 -8.80 -33.56 -25.41
CA VAL A 694 -8.03 -32.57 -26.18
C VAL A 694 -7.20 -31.69 -25.24
N THR A 695 -5.95 -31.44 -25.60
CA THR A 695 -5.06 -30.52 -24.85
C THR A 695 -4.64 -29.33 -25.72
N ALA A 696 -4.79 -28.10 -25.23
CA ALA A 696 -4.19 -26.90 -25.83
C ALA A 696 -2.85 -26.59 -25.13
N THR A 697 -1.79 -26.34 -25.89
CA THR A 697 -0.49 -25.91 -25.36
C THR A 697 -0.28 -24.42 -25.61
N PHE A 698 0.16 -23.70 -24.60
CA PHE A 698 0.50 -22.29 -24.62
C PHE A 698 1.93 -22.09 -24.12
N SER A 699 2.66 -21.16 -24.73
CA SER A 699 3.98 -20.72 -24.27
C SER A 699 3.94 -19.25 -23.84
N GLU A 700 4.77 -18.90 -22.86
CA GLU A 700 4.95 -17.52 -22.42
C GLU A 700 5.64 -16.72 -23.54
N VAL A 701 5.11 -15.54 -23.85
CA VAL A 701 5.72 -14.55 -24.73
C VAL A 701 6.62 -13.68 -23.85
N PRO A 702 7.97 -13.78 -23.96
CA PRO A 702 8.85 -12.98 -23.13
C PRO A 702 8.60 -11.49 -23.39
N PRO A 703 8.51 -10.64 -22.35
CA PRO A 703 8.45 -9.20 -22.54
C PRO A 703 9.76 -8.73 -23.20
N GLU A 704 9.69 -7.85 -24.21
CA GLU A 704 10.88 -7.17 -24.70
C GLU A 704 11.35 -6.16 -23.65
N TYR A 705 12.55 -6.37 -23.12
CA TYR A 705 13.23 -5.44 -22.23
C TYR A 705 14.29 -4.67 -23.02
N TYR A 706 14.44 -3.39 -22.69
CA TYR A 706 15.52 -2.55 -23.20
C TYR A 706 16.35 -1.98 -22.06
N THR A 707 17.65 -1.93 -22.28
CA THR A 707 18.63 -1.38 -21.33
C THR A 707 18.76 0.13 -21.49
N LEU A 708 18.78 0.86 -20.38
CA LEU A 708 19.14 2.28 -20.32
C LEU A 708 20.51 2.39 -19.64
N THR A 709 21.54 2.64 -20.43
CA THR A 709 22.87 2.92 -19.93
C THR A 709 23.01 4.42 -19.71
N VAL A 710 23.39 4.82 -18.49
CA VAL A 710 23.66 6.21 -18.15
C VAL A 710 25.12 6.39 -17.76
N THR A 711 25.78 7.34 -18.42
CA THR A 711 27.16 7.73 -18.14
C THR A 711 27.25 9.19 -17.74
N THR A 712 28.30 9.56 -17.02
CA THR A 712 28.58 10.95 -16.65
C THR A 712 29.94 11.38 -17.18
N VAL A 713 30.04 12.63 -17.63
CA VAL A 713 31.30 13.31 -17.99
C VAL A 713 31.43 14.50 -17.05
N GLY A 714 32.53 14.57 -16.27
CA GLY A 714 32.64 15.50 -15.14
C GLY A 714 32.15 14.88 -13.83
N ASN A 715 32.12 15.65 -12.74
CA ASN A 715 31.66 15.16 -11.43
C ASN A 715 30.19 15.51 -11.16
N GLY A 716 29.41 14.47 -10.92
CA GLY A 716 27.98 14.51 -10.71
C GLY A 716 27.37 13.12 -10.91
N SER A 717 26.08 13.00 -10.62
CA SER A 717 25.33 11.75 -10.70
C SER A 717 24.03 11.94 -11.48
N VAL A 718 23.40 10.83 -11.86
CA VAL A 718 22.06 10.83 -12.47
C VAL A 718 21.17 9.89 -11.70
N THR A 719 19.99 10.36 -11.30
CA THR A 719 18.95 9.52 -10.69
C THR A 719 17.89 9.15 -11.73
N LEU A 720 17.34 7.95 -11.60
CA LEU A 720 16.35 7.37 -12.52
C LEU A 720 15.05 7.09 -11.78
N ASP A 721 13.92 7.45 -12.39
CA ASP A 721 12.58 7.14 -11.89
C ASP A 721 11.69 6.62 -13.04
N PRO A 722 11.29 5.33 -13.05
CA PRO A 722 11.61 4.31 -12.05
C PRO A 722 13.10 3.88 -12.07
N PRO A 723 13.67 3.41 -10.95
CA PRO A 723 15.03 2.88 -10.90
C PRO A 723 15.09 1.49 -11.56
N GLY A 724 16.22 1.12 -12.19
CA GLY A 724 16.39 -0.26 -12.68
C GLY A 724 17.32 -0.48 -13.86
N GLY A 725 17.63 0.54 -14.67
CA GLY A 725 18.59 0.43 -15.79
C GLY A 725 18.20 -0.54 -16.92
N THR A 726 17.18 -1.38 -16.74
CA THR A 726 16.55 -2.24 -17.74
C THR A 726 15.04 -2.16 -17.52
N TYR A 727 14.31 -1.90 -18.59
CA TYR A 727 12.89 -1.58 -18.50
C TYR A 727 12.09 -2.31 -19.59
N PRO A 728 10.82 -2.65 -19.32
CA PRO A 728 9.90 -3.11 -20.36
C PRO A 728 9.76 -2.10 -21.50
N GLN A 729 9.50 -2.60 -22.71
CA GLN A 729 9.16 -1.75 -23.85
C GLN A 729 7.99 -0.81 -23.52
N GLY A 730 8.19 0.49 -23.79
CA GLY A 730 7.21 1.54 -23.56
C GLY A 730 7.32 2.26 -22.22
N THR A 731 8.15 1.79 -21.29
CA THR A 731 8.39 2.51 -20.01
C THR A 731 8.95 3.91 -20.28
N VAL A 732 8.40 4.92 -19.61
CA VAL A 732 8.94 6.28 -19.60
C VAL A 732 9.77 6.46 -18.33
N VAL A 733 11.06 6.73 -18.50
CA VAL A 733 12.01 6.93 -17.41
C VAL A 733 12.34 8.41 -17.29
N THR A 734 12.25 8.97 -16.09
CA THR A 734 12.69 10.34 -15.76
C THR A 734 14.14 10.31 -15.31
N LEU A 735 14.97 11.16 -15.90
CA LEU A 735 16.38 11.33 -15.55
C LEU A 735 16.59 12.70 -14.92
N THR A 736 17.23 12.72 -13.75
CA THR A 736 17.62 13.95 -13.06
C THR A 736 19.13 13.97 -12.86
N ALA A 737 19.81 14.95 -13.45
CA ALA A 737 21.23 15.18 -13.23
C ALA A 737 21.45 15.94 -11.93
N VAL A 738 22.37 15.45 -11.09
CA VAL A 738 22.70 16.04 -9.79
C VAL A 738 24.20 16.36 -9.78
N PRO A 739 24.59 17.64 -9.94
CA PRO A 739 26.00 18.04 -9.91
C PRO A 739 26.62 17.85 -8.51
N ASP A 740 27.89 17.46 -8.47
CA ASP A 740 28.65 17.44 -7.22
C ASP A 740 29.02 18.86 -6.76
N SER A 741 29.43 18.99 -5.49
CA SER A 741 29.85 20.30 -4.95
C SER A 741 30.99 20.92 -5.78
N GLY A 742 30.78 22.14 -6.27
CA GLY A 742 31.73 22.84 -7.13
C GLY A 742 31.60 22.50 -8.62
N TRP A 743 30.59 21.73 -9.02
CA TRP A 743 30.28 21.39 -10.40
C TRP A 743 28.87 21.85 -10.76
N GLN A 744 28.63 22.09 -12.05
CA GLN A 744 27.30 22.39 -12.60
C GLN A 744 26.95 21.38 -13.69
N PHE A 745 25.65 21.12 -13.87
CA PHE A 745 25.15 20.35 -15.00
C PHE A 745 25.06 21.26 -16.23
N ASP A 746 25.64 20.83 -17.34
CA ASP A 746 25.65 21.59 -18.58
C ASP A 746 24.50 21.14 -19.50
N TYR A 747 24.50 19.86 -19.92
CA TYR A 747 23.51 19.30 -20.85
C TYR A 747 23.53 17.77 -20.91
N TRP A 748 22.44 17.19 -21.42
CA TRP A 748 22.31 15.79 -21.79
C TRP A 748 22.85 15.55 -23.21
N SER A 749 23.51 14.42 -23.42
CA SER A 749 23.92 13.94 -24.75
C SER A 749 23.68 12.43 -24.92
N GLY A 750 23.85 11.90 -26.13
CA GLY A 750 23.47 10.53 -26.48
C GLY A 750 22.04 10.47 -27.00
N ASP A 751 21.21 9.59 -26.44
CA ASP A 751 19.78 9.46 -26.78
C ASP A 751 18.88 10.54 -26.15
N LEU A 752 19.47 11.47 -25.40
CA LEU A 752 18.87 12.72 -24.96
C LEU A 752 19.70 13.92 -25.42
N SER A 753 19.06 15.09 -25.47
CA SER A 753 19.73 16.35 -25.79
C SER A 753 19.14 17.52 -25.01
N GLY A 754 19.92 18.59 -24.86
CA GLY A 754 19.50 19.84 -24.21
C GLY A 754 19.79 19.90 -22.71
N SER A 755 19.47 21.04 -22.10
CA SER A 755 19.79 21.37 -20.70
C SER A 755 18.60 21.22 -19.73
N ALA A 756 17.46 20.70 -20.20
CA ALA A 756 16.30 20.48 -19.35
C ALA A 756 16.62 19.42 -18.30
N ASN A 757 16.49 19.78 -17.03
CA ASN A 757 16.77 18.89 -15.90
C ASN A 757 15.74 19.14 -14.80
N PRO A 758 14.89 18.15 -14.45
CA PRO A 758 14.83 16.79 -14.99
C PRO A 758 14.30 16.69 -16.43
N THR A 759 14.51 15.54 -17.09
CA THR A 759 13.98 15.22 -18.43
C THR A 759 13.50 13.76 -18.50
N THR A 760 12.80 13.35 -19.57
CA THR A 760 12.26 11.98 -19.71
C THR A 760 12.69 11.29 -21.00
N ILE A 761 12.77 9.96 -20.99
CA ILE A 761 13.04 9.11 -22.16
C ILE A 761 12.08 7.91 -22.20
N THR A 762 11.62 7.52 -23.38
CA THR A 762 10.77 6.31 -23.57
C THR A 762 11.60 5.12 -24.05
N MET A 763 11.49 3.98 -23.38
CA MET A 763 12.24 2.76 -23.64
C MET A 763 11.63 1.96 -24.78
N ASN A 764 12.01 2.25 -26.01
CA ASN A 764 11.56 1.54 -27.22
C ASN A 764 12.69 0.80 -27.98
N SER A 765 13.90 0.84 -27.42
CA SER A 765 15.14 0.21 -27.87
C SER A 765 16.16 0.40 -26.75
N ASP A 766 17.31 -0.28 -26.79
CA ASP A 766 18.43 0.03 -25.89
C ASP A 766 18.83 1.51 -26.03
N LYS A 767 18.99 2.21 -24.90
CA LYS A 767 19.29 3.65 -24.81
C LYS A 767 20.61 3.92 -24.10
N ASN A 768 21.34 4.92 -24.58
CA ASN A 768 22.58 5.42 -23.98
C ASN A 768 22.48 6.93 -23.77
N VAL A 769 22.46 7.37 -22.52
CA VAL A 769 22.38 8.80 -22.15
C VAL A 769 23.63 9.20 -21.39
N THR A 770 24.17 10.37 -21.69
CA THR A 770 25.28 10.98 -20.96
C THR A 770 24.87 12.30 -20.32
N ALA A 771 25.11 12.47 -19.02
CA ALA A 771 25.04 13.77 -18.35
C ALA A 771 26.43 14.43 -18.32
N ASN A 772 26.52 15.67 -18.80
CA ASN A 772 27.78 16.40 -18.86
C ASN A 772 27.79 17.49 -17.78
N PHE A 773 28.86 17.51 -16.99
CA PHE A 773 29.10 18.43 -15.88
C PHE A 773 30.43 19.18 -16.08
N SER A 774 30.49 20.43 -15.64
CA SER A 774 31.71 21.25 -15.64
C SER A 774 32.00 21.86 -14.27
N GLU A 775 33.28 22.10 -13.97
CA GLU A 775 33.69 22.81 -12.74
C GLU A 775 33.14 24.24 -12.76
N ILE A 776 32.54 24.66 -11.65
CA ILE A 776 32.18 26.05 -11.41
C ILE A 776 33.48 26.80 -11.07
N GLY A 777 33.88 27.74 -11.93
CA GLY A 777 35.07 28.57 -11.72
C GLY A 777 35.03 29.35 -10.39
N THR A 778 36.18 29.88 -9.95
CA THR A 778 36.24 30.68 -8.72
C THR A 778 35.48 32.01 -8.89
N CYS A 779 34.54 32.31 -7.99
CA CYS A 779 33.67 33.47 -8.08
C CYS A 779 34.38 34.77 -7.64
N THR A 780 35.26 35.30 -8.48
CA THR A 780 36.09 36.47 -8.17
C THR A 780 35.63 37.76 -8.85
N GLU A 781 34.85 37.67 -9.92
CA GLU A 781 34.39 38.85 -10.66
C GLU A 781 33.14 39.46 -10.04
N THR A 782 32.91 40.76 -10.26
CA THR A 782 31.78 41.49 -9.64
C THR A 782 30.87 42.13 -10.65
N VAL A 783 29.55 42.03 -10.43
CA VAL A 783 28.52 42.79 -11.16
C VAL A 783 27.70 43.60 -10.17
N GLY A 784 27.74 44.93 -10.29
CA GLY A 784 27.01 45.87 -9.42
C GLY A 784 27.86 47.00 -8.86
N ASN A 785 27.35 47.66 -7.82
CA ASN A 785 28.00 48.80 -7.19
C ASN A 785 28.91 48.35 -6.03
N THR A 786 30.22 48.47 -6.20
CA THR A 786 31.23 48.14 -5.17
C THR A 786 31.64 49.35 -4.31
N THR A 787 31.19 50.56 -4.65
CA THR A 787 31.46 51.81 -3.91
C THR A 787 30.23 52.28 -3.13
N VAL A 788 30.41 52.78 -1.90
CA VAL A 788 29.31 53.28 -1.04
C VAL A 788 28.90 54.70 -1.44
N PHE A 789 27.61 54.91 -1.76
CA PHE A 789 27.06 56.23 -2.15
C PHE A 789 26.13 56.82 -1.06
N GLY A 790 26.11 58.16 -0.90
CA GLY A 790 25.35 58.86 0.14
C GLY A 790 24.14 59.67 -0.36
N SER A 791 22.91 59.37 0.08
CA SER A 791 21.66 60.14 -0.14
C SER A 791 20.48 59.63 0.72
N THR A 792 19.48 60.48 1.05
CA THR A 792 18.26 60.16 1.83
C THR A 792 17.00 60.02 0.97
N SER A 793 16.11 59.06 1.30
CA SER A 793 14.82 58.82 0.62
C SER A 793 13.71 58.42 1.60
N VAL A 794 12.46 58.63 1.19
CA VAL A 794 11.23 58.56 2.02
C VAL A 794 10.15 57.60 1.49
N SER A 795 10.46 56.67 0.57
CA SER A 795 9.48 55.74 -0.01
C SER A 795 9.53 54.33 0.59
N ALA A 796 8.36 53.68 0.71
CA ALA A 796 8.15 52.37 1.29
C ALA A 796 7.94 51.29 0.21
N ASN A 797 8.72 50.19 0.27
CA ASN A 797 8.50 48.83 -0.30
C ASN A 797 9.47 48.33 -1.39
N ARG A 798 9.51 46.98 -1.53
CA ARG A 798 10.33 46.04 -2.36
C ARG A 798 11.40 46.65 -3.28
N ARG A 799 12.66 46.21 -3.13
CA ARG A 799 13.82 46.84 -3.77
C ARG A 799 14.62 45.85 -4.61
N ALA A 800 14.90 46.26 -5.85
CA ALA A 800 15.79 45.58 -6.77
C ALA A 800 16.50 46.62 -7.64
N MET A 801 17.76 46.35 -8.00
CA MET A 801 18.54 47.21 -8.89
C MET A 801 19.01 46.43 -10.13
N PRO A 802 18.82 46.98 -11.34
CA PRO A 802 19.28 46.34 -12.55
C PRO A 802 20.76 46.62 -12.80
N PHE A 803 21.47 45.60 -13.27
CA PHE A 803 22.83 45.69 -13.76
C PHE A 803 22.93 44.88 -15.05
N THR A 804 23.87 45.24 -15.92
CA THR A 804 24.15 44.45 -17.13
C THR A 804 25.25 43.46 -16.81
N MET A 805 24.99 42.18 -17.04
CA MET A 805 25.99 41.14 -16.88
C MET A 805 27.08 41.33 -17.95
N PRO A 806 28.37 41.46 -17.57
CA PRO A 806 29.43 41.79 -18.54
C PRO A 806 29.77 40.64 -19.48
N GLU A 807 29.64 39.39 -19.03
CA GLU A 807 29.94 38.16 -19.77
C GLU A 807 29.10 37.00 -19.20
N ASN A 808 29.09 35.84 -19.85
CA ASN A 808 28.41 34.66 -19.31
C ASN A 808 29.01 34.30 -17.95
N GLY A 809 28.17 34.15 -16.93
CA GLY A 809 28.69 33.88 -15.60
C GLY A 809 27.65 33.34 -14.64
N ASN A 810 28.14 32.52 -13.71
CA ASN A 810 27.35 32.01 -12.60
C ASN A 810 27.50 32.96 -11.41
N ILE A 811 26.43 33.66 -11.06
CA ILE A 811 26.39 34.46 -9.83
C ILE A 811 26.38 33.51 -8.64
N CYS A 812 27.32 33.70 -7.72
CA CYS A 812 27.52 32.80 -6.58
C CYS A 812 27.09 33.43 -5.25
N SER A 813 27.23 34.74 -5.12
CA SER A 813 26.88 35.46 -3.89
C SER A 813 26.34 36.86 -4.21
N VAL A 814 25.57 37.40 -3.27
CA VAL A 814 25.15 38.81 -3.31
C VAL A 814 25.68 39.50 -2.06
N THR A 815 26.24 40.69 -2.25
CA THR A 815 26.88 41.50 -1.21
C THR A 815 26.20 42.85 -1.12
N ILE A 816 25.74 43.23 0.07
CA ILE A 816 25.05 44.51 0.31
C ILE A 816 25.73 45.28 1.44
N TYR A 817 25.86 46.60 1.26
CA TYR A 817 26.29 47.50 2.33
C TYR A 817 25.08 47.92 3.18
N HIS A 818 25.21 47.92 4.50
CA HIS A 818 24.17 48.43 5.41
C HIS A 818 24.79 49.09 6.65
N ALA A 819 24.00 49.90 7.38
CA ALA A 819 24.48 50.69 8.53
C ALA A 819 24.43 49.97 9.89
N GLY A 820 24.34 48.64 9.87
CA GLY A 820 24.13 47.80 11.06
C GLY A 820 22.68 47.80 11.57
N GLY A 821 22.21 46.65 12.07
CA GLY A 821 20.84 46.52 12.62
C GLY A 821 20.56 45.18 13.30
N SER A 822 19.27 44.82 13.37
CA SER A 822 18.75 43.55 13.88
C SER A 822 17.73 42.99 12.87
N GLY A 823 17.41 41.70 12.88
CA GLY A 823 16.42 41.08 11.97
C GLY A 823 17.03 40.27 10.82
N GLY A 824 16.18 39.68 9.98
CA GLY A 824 16.59 38.81 8.86
C GLY A 824 16.82 39.59 7.57
N LEU A 825 17.78 39.15 6.76
CA LEU A 825 18.10 39.65 5.43
C LEU A 825 18.06 38.48 4.44
N ILE A 826 17.29 38.65 3.36
CA ILE A 826 17.28 37.75 2.22
C ILE A 826 17.68 38.57 0.98
N LEU A 827 18.57 38.01 0.17
CA LEU A 827 19.00 38.56 -1.12
C LEU A 827 18.55 37.63 -2.25
N GLY A 828 18.28 38.21 -3.42
CA GLY A 828 17.82 37.47 -4.59
C GLY A 828 18.38 38.03 -5.89
N VAL A 829 18.43 37.17 -6.90
CA VAL A 829 18.88 37.47 -8.26
C VAL A 829 17.71 37.16 -9.21
N TYR A 830 17.37 38.10 -10.07
CA TYR A 830 16.24 37.98 -11.00
C TYR A 830 16.63 38.40 -12.42
N ASP A 831 15.94 37.86 -13.43
CA ASP A 831 15.99 38.35 -14.81
C ASP A 831 14.92 39.44 -15.06
N GLY A 832 14.83 39.92 -16.30
CA GLY A 832 13.70 40.73 -16.79
C GLY A 832 14.09 42.08 -17.38
N GLU A 833 13.36 42.51 -18.42
CA GLU A 833 13.52 43.83 -19.03
C GLU A 833 12.61 44.85 -18.35
N GLY A 834 13.19 45.96 -17.86
CA GLY A 834 12.47 47.06 -17.23
C GLY A 834 12.01 46.83 -15.78
N ALA A 835 11.73 45.59 -15.38
CA ALA A 835 11.46 45.18 -14.00
C ALA A 835 11.92 43.73 -13.72
N PRO A 836 12.18 43.33 -12.47
CA PRO A 836 12.52 41.95 -12.12
C PRO A 836 11.32 41.01 -12.36
N GLN A 837 11.55 39.91 -13.08
CA GLN A 837 10.51 38.95 -13.48
C GLN A 837 10.70 37.60 -12.80
N ASN A 838 11.61 36.76 -13.29
CA ASN A 838 11.83 35.40 -12.80
C ASN A 838 13.03 35.34 -11.85
N ARG A 839 12.88 34.64 -10.74
CA ARG A 839 13.95 34.43 -9.75
C ARG A 839 14.96 33.42 -10.30
N LEU A 840 16.21 33.86 -10.48
CA LEU A 840 17.33 33.03 -10.92
C LEU A 840 18.11 32.42 -9.75
N GLY A 841 18.07 33.06 -8.57
CA GLY A 841 18.75 32.57 -7.38
C GLY A 841 18.35 33.33 -6.12
N VAL A 842 18.54 32.70 -4.95
CA VAL A 842 18.17 33.27 -3.65
C VAL A 842 19.17 32.85 -2.57
N THR A 843 19.33 33.67 -1.53
CA THR A 843 20.14 33.32 -0.36
C THR A 843 19.29 32.68 0.74
N ASN A 844 19.93 31.93 1.65
CA ASN A 844 19.31 31.61 2.94
C ASN A 844 19.00 32.91 3.73
N ALA A 845 17.97 32.87 4.56
CA ALA A 845 17.66 33.96 5.48
C ALA A 845 18.79 34.12 6.51
N THR A 846 19.47 35.26 6.47
CA THR A 846 20.67 35.51 7.27
C THR A 846 20.44 36.70 8.19
N THR A 847 20.89 36.62 9.45
CA THR A 847 20.80 37.77 10.37
C THR A 847 21.67 38.92 9.87
N ILE A 848 21.12 40.14 9.82
CA ILE A 848 21.88 41.33 9.45
C ILE A 848 22.94 41.64 10.51
N ASN A 849 24.14 42.04 10.11
CA ASN A 849 25.20 42.40 11.06
C ASN A 849 24.80 43.60 11.96
N SER A 850 25.22 43.58 13.22
CA SER A 850 24.88 44.64 14.19
C SER A 850 25.63 45.96 13.97
N SER A 851 26.72 45.94 13.20
CA SER A 851 27.55 47.10 12.85
C SER A 851 27.47 47.44 11.37
N ALA A 852 27.77 48.68 11.01
CA ALA A 852 27.83 49.12 9.62
C ALA A 852 28.95 48.41 8.85
N GLY A 853 28.67 47.99 7.61
CA GLY A 853 29.63 47.30 6.76
C GLY A 853 29.00 46.61 5.56
N TRP A 854 29.86 45.97 4.77
CA TRP A 854 29.45 45.04 3.71
C TRP A 854 29.13 43.68 4.32
N GLN A 855 28.05 43.06 3.86
CA GLN A 855 27.67 41.70 4.22
C GLN A 855 27.43 40.90 2.93
N THR A 856 28.25 39.87 2.73
CA THR A 856 28.17 38.92 1.62
C THR A 856 27.40 37.69 2.06
N ILE A 857 26.47 37.23 1.23
CA ILE A 857 25.69 36.02 1.47
C ILE A 857 25.69 35.19 0.19
N ASN A 858 26.09 33.92 0.31
CA ASN A 858 26.10 32.98 -0.81
C ASN A 858 24.66 32.61 -1.21
N LEU A 859 24.45 32.45 -2.51
CA LEU A 859 23.21 31.84 -3.01
C LEU A 859 23.15 30.38 -2.57
N THR A 860 21.93 29.84 -2.42
CA THR A 860 21.73 28.41 -2.13
C THR A 860 22.22 27.53 -3.28
N SER A 861 22.13 28.04 -4.50
CA SER A 861 22.72 27.48 -5.72
C SER A 861 23.20 28.64 -6.61
N PRO A 862 24.34 28.51 -7.31
CA PRO A 862 24.78 29.51 -8.28
C PRO A 862 23.75 29.75 -9.39
N ALA A 863 23.60 30.99 -9.83
CA ALA A 863 22.61 31.40 -10.83
C ALA A 863 23.30 31.82 -12.13
N TYR A 864 23.10 31.06 -13.21
CA TYR A 864 23.65 31.40 -14.52
C TYR A 864 22.96 32.64 -15.12
N VAL A 865 23.76 33.58 -15.62
CA VAL A 865 23.30 34.77 -16.35
C VAL A 865 24.15 34.94 -17.60
N ALA A 866 23.48 35.07 -18.75
CA ALA A 866 24.16 35.33 -20.02
C ALA A 866 24.74 36.75 -20.08
N GLY A 867 25.89 36.90 -20.72
CA GLY A 867 26.53 38.18 -20.96
C GLY A 867 25.65 39.11 -21.81
N GLY A 868 25.58 40.38 -21.41
CA GLY A 868 24.71 41.38 -22.02
C GLY A 868 23.26 41.38 -21.50
N SER A 869 22.84 40.36 -20.74
CA SER A 869 21.51 40.32 -20.12
C SER A 869 21.40 41.28 -18.93
N THR A 870 20.19 41.79 -18.68
CA THR A 870 19.89 42.55 -17.46
C THR A 870 19.65 41.60 -16.31
N VAL A 871 20.38 41.78 -15.22
CA VAL A 871 20.19 41.08 -13.95
C VAL A 871 19.76 42.05 -12.87
N TRP A 872 18.78 41.65 -12.07
CA TRP A 872 18.24 42.43 -10.96
C TRP A 872 18.72 41.85 -9.63
N LEU A 873 19.49 42.64 -8.87
CA LEU A 873 19.88 42.28 -7.50
C LEU A 873 18.84 42.85 -6.53
N ALA A 874 18.13 41.96 -5.84
CA ALA A 874 17.01 42.26 -4.97
C ALA A 874 17.34 41.98 -3.50
N TRP A 875 16.70 42.72 -2.59
CA TRP A 875 16.85 42.49 -1.15
C TRP A 875 15.55 42.76 -0.38
N VAL A 876 15.35 41.98 0.69
CA VAL A 876 14.29 42.21 1.67
C VAL A 876 14.83 42.04 3.09
N PHE A 877 14.40 42.95 3.97
CA PHE A 877 14.63 42.85 5.40
C PHE A 877 13.36 42.34 6.11
N GLN A 878 13.49 41.25 6.86
CA GLN A 878 12.43 40.60 7.62
C GLN A 878 12.56 40.90 9.11
N SER A 879 11.44 40.84 9.84
CA SER A 879 11.37 40.90 11.31
C SER A 879 12.05 42.12 11.92
N ASN A 880 11.37 43.27 11.81
CA ASN A 880 11.67 44.49 12.54
C ASN A 880 13.12 45.02 12.37
N PRO A 881 13.57 45.32 11.14
CA PRO A 881 14.95 45.67 10.88
C PRO A 881 15.34 47.04 11.45
N GLY A 882 16.19 47.04 12.46
CA GLY A 882 16.70 48.25 13.11
C GLY A 882 17.91 48.84 12.40
N ILE A 883 17.81 49.24 11.13
CA ILE A 883 18.95 49.85 10.41
C ILE A 883 19.16 51.29 10.90
N ARG A 884 20.38 51.62 11.35
CA ARG A 884 20.71 52.97 11.86
C ARG A 884 20.82 54.00 10.73
N TYR A 885 20.10 55.13 10.83
CA TYR A 885 20.23 56.27 9.89
C TYR A 885 21.32 57.25 10.32
N GLN A 886 21.90 57.99 9.37
CA GLN A 886 22.84 59.09 9.68
C GLN A 886 22.14 60.37 10.20
N THR A 887 20.83 60.56 9.99
CA THR A 887 20.03 61.65 10.59
C THR A 887 18.54 61.26 10.76
N GLY A 888 17.96 61.53 11.95
CA GLY A 888 16.54 61.30 12.29
C GLY A 888 16.27 60.05 13.18
N SER A 889 15.13 60.05 13.91
CA SER A 889 14.65 58.89 14.68
C SER A 889 14.34 57.71 13.74
N PRO A 890 14.73 56.46 14.06
CA PRO A 890 14.60 55.34 13.13
C PRO A 890 13.12 55.02 12.84
N GLY A 891 12.68 55.30 11.61
CA GLY A 891 11.41 54.80 11.07
C GLY A 891 11.57 53.33 10.67
N ARG A 892 10.77 52.43 11.25
CA ARG A 892 10.74 51.00 10.93
C ARG A 892 10.08 50.81 9.56
N PHE A 893 10.78 50.25 8.59
CA PHE A 893 10.20 49.79 7.33
C PHE A 893 10.36 48.28 7.23
N GLN A 894 9.29 47.55 7.53
CA GLN A 894 9.18 46.09 7.49
C GLN A 894 8.15 45.72 6.42
N SER A 895 8.40 44.67 5.63
CA SER A 895 7.33 44.03 4.86
C SER A 895 6.42 43.29 5.84
N SER A 896 5.09 43.48 5.75
CA SER A 896 4.11 42.72 6.52
C SER A 896 4.01 41.25 6.10
N ASP A 897 4.58 40.92 4.95
CA ASP A 897 4.44 39.62 4.32
C ASP A 897 5.53 38.66 4.82
N THR A 898 5.12 37.44 5.18
CA THR A 898 6.00 36.32 5.50
C THR A 898 5.95 35.34 4.33
N TRP A 899 7.12 34.95 3.81
CA TRP A 899 7.22 34.01 2.69
C TRP A 899 7.95 32.77 3.17
N SER A 900 7.22 31.67 3.32
CA SER A 900 7.71 30.38 3.83
C SER A 900 8.79 29.72 2.96
N GLY A 901 9.03 30.23 1.73
CA GLY A 901 10.03 29.74 0.78
C GLY A 901 11.05 30.77 0.28
N GLY A 902 11.25 31.88 1.01
CA GLY A 902 12.18 32.96 0.60
C GLY A 902 11.55 34.02 -0.31
N MET A 903 12.33 34.73 -1.13
CA MET A 903 11.78 35.79 -2.00
C MET A 903 10.78 35.23 -3.04
N PRO A 904 9.70 35.95 -3.41
CA PRO A 904 8.68 35.45 -4.34
C PRO A 904 9.20 35.28 -5.77
N ASP A 905 8.65 34.29 -6.51
CA ASP A 905 9.06 34.00 -7.90
C ASP A 905 8.72 35.12 -8.90
N PRO A 906 7.59 35.86 -8.77
CA PRO A 906 7.45 37.18 -9.36
C PRO A 906 7.69 38.27 -8.31
N PHE A 907 8.78 39.02 -8.44
CA PHE A 907 9.13 40.10 -7.50
C PHE A 907 8.15 41.30 -7.57
N GLY A 908 7.55 41.56 -8.74
CA GLY A 908 6.62 42.67 -9.00
C GLY A 908 7.32 44.00 -9.34
N SER A 909 6.55 45.11 -9.40
CA SER A 909 7.10 46.44 -9.66
C SER A 909 7.89 46.97 -8.45
N GLY A 910 9.22 46.90 -8.52
CA GLY A 910 10.12 47.55 -7.57
C GLY A 910 10.25 49.06 -7.83
N SER A 911 10.40 49.88 -6.79
CA SER A 911 10.66 51.31 -6.98
C SER A 911 12.15 51.59 -7.17
N GLN A 912 12.53 52.32 -8.23
CA GLN A 912 13.92 52.69 -8.53
C GLN A 912 14.40 53.96 -7.77
N ALA A 913 13.65 54.45 -6.78
CA ALA A 913 13.90 55.78 -6.18
C ALA A 913 14.89 55.76 -5.00
N SER A 914 16.06 56.37 -5.26
CA SER A 914 17.07 56.98 -4.36
C SER A 914 17.38 56.26 -3.03
N TYR A 915 18.60 55.74 -2.86
CA TYR A 915 19.03 55.12 -1.61
C TYR A 915 20.51 55.32 -1.26
N LEU A 916 20.81 55.13 0.03
CA LEU A 916 22.13 55.10 0.67
C LEU A 916 22.70 53.67 0.70
N TYR A 917 22.67 52.92 -0.40
CA TYR A 917 23.07 51.51 -0.37
C TYR A 917 23.75 51.06 -1.67
N SER A 918 24.77 50.23 -1.50
CA SER A 918 25.57 49.66 -2.58
C SER A 918 25.45 48.15 -2.51
N ILE A 919 25.17 47.54 -3.65
CA ILE A 919 24.94 46.11 -3.80
C ILE A 919 25.66 45.63 -5.04
N TYR A 920 26.38 44.53 -4.91
CA TYR A 920 27.00 43.83 -6.03
C TYR A 920 26.90 42.33 -5.80
N ALA A 921 27.01 41.57 -6.87
CA ALA A 921 27.11 40.12 -6.80
C ALA A 921 28.51 39.68 -7.24
N THR A 922 29.01 38.60 -6.65
CA THR A 922 30.21 37.93 -7.18
C THR A 922 29.80 36.81 -8.09
N TYR A 923 30.45 36.69 -9.24
CA TYR A 923 30.19 35.64 -10.21
C TYR A 923 31.49 34.98 -10.66
N ALA A 924 31.37 33.71 -11.05
CA ALA A 924 32.40 33.00 -11.78
C ALA A 924 32.12 33.16 -13.28
N PRO A 925 33.07 33.67 -14.09
CA PRO A 925 32.95 33.60 -15.53
C PRO A 925 32.72 32.15 -15.94
N ALA A 926 31.56 31.86 -16.51
CA ALA A 926 31.23 30.53 -16.97
C ALA A 926 31.77 30.43 -18.39
N GLY A 927 32.72 29.51 -18.61
CA GLY A 927 33.11 29.07 -19.95
C GLY A 927 31.96 28.32 -20.61
N GLY A 928 30.86 29.02 -20.90
CA GLY A 928 29.73 28.49 -21.65
C GLY A 928 30.14 28.22 -23.09
N PRO A 929 29.34 27.42 -23.82
CA PRO A 929 29.68 27.10 -25.18
C PRO A 929 29.81 28.39 -25.99
N SER A 930 30.91 28.48 -26.73
CA SER A 930 31.15 29.65 -27.56
C SER A 930 30.18 29.59 -28.73
N TYR A 931 29.35 30.61 -28.90
CA TYR A 931 28.52 30.73 -30.09
C TYR A 931 29.24 31.56 -31.15
N GLY A 932 29.13 31.13 -32.40
CA GLY A 932 29.52 31.88 -33.58
C GLY A 932 28.30 32.29 -34.39
N THR A 933 28.47 33.28 -35.27
CA THR A 933 27.46 33.62 -36.28
C THR A 933 28.03 33.37 -37.66
N VAL A 934 27.26 32.74 -38.54
CA VAL A 934 27.59 32.58 -39.95
C VAL A 934 26.52 33.30 -40.78
N GLY A 935 26.90 34.41 -41.42
CA GLY A 935 25.99 35.23 -42.22
C GLY A 935 26.12 36.73 -41.99
N ASN A 936 25.10 37.46 -42.42
CA ASN A 936 25.04 38.92 -42.30
C ASN A 936 24.28 39.33 -41.04
N THR A 937 24.96 39.90 -40.06
CA THR A 937 24.38 40.43 -38.81
C THR A 937 24.03 41.92 -38.87
N THR A 938 24.41 42.60 -39.96
CA THR A 938 24.07 44.02 -40.22
C THR A 938 23.05 44.14 -41.34
N ILE A 939 22.16 45.14 -41.24
CA ILE A 939 21.09 45.37 -42.21
C ILE A 939 21.63 45.98 -43.50
N PHE A 940 21.55 45.24 -44.60
CA PHE A 940 21.99 45.71 -45.92
C PHE A 940 20.82 45.99 -46.86
N GLY A 941 20.87 47.14 -47.55
CA GLY A 941 20.07 47.40 -48.74
C GLY A 941 20.86 46.95 -49.97
N SER A 942 20.33 46.02 -50.76
CA SER A 942 21.01 45.57 -51.97
C SER A 942 20.03 45.32 -53.11
N THR A 943 20.45 45.75 -54.31
CA THR A 943 19.81 45.49 -55.60
C THR A 943 20.46 44.24 -56.19
N SER A 944 19.82 43.07 -56.04
CA SER A 944 20.28 41.84 -56.69
C SER A 944 19.83 41.79 -58.15
N VAL A 945 20.76 41.51 -59.07
CA VAL A 945 20.51 41.34 -60.52
C VAL A 945 20.42 39.87 -60.95
N SER A 946 20.62 38.92 -60.03
CA SER A 946 20.56 37.49 -60.33
C SER A 946 19.15 36.94 -60.12
N ALA A 947 18.64 36.23 -61.13
CA ALA A 947 17.22 35.95 -61.31
C ALA A 947 16.62 34.90 -60.36
N ASN A 948 17.38 34.30 -59.42
CA ASN A 948 17.00 33.02 -58.79
C ASN A 948 17.41 32.81 -57.31
N ARG A 949 17.69 33.85 -56.52
CA ARG A 949 18.34 33.65 -55.20
C ARG A 949 17.37 33.77 -54.02
N ARG A 950 16.94 32.63 -53.46
CA ARG A 950 16.23 32.49 -52.17
C ARG A 950 17.09 31.82 -51.07
N ALA A 951 18.39 31.70 -51.34
CA ALA A 951 19.39 31.18 -50.43
C ALA A 951 20.71 31.92 -50.64
N MET A 952 21.45 32.17 -49.56
CA MET A 952 22.74 32.87 -49.62
C MET A 952 23.87 31.99 -49.12
N PRO A 953 24.98 31.90 -49.86
CA PRO A 953 26.14 31.15 -49.41
C PRO A 953 26.94 31.98 -48.43
N PHE A 954 27.40 31.32 -47.38
CA PHE A 954 28.37 31.82 -46.43
C PHE A 954 29.42 30.75 -46.18
N THR A 955 30.63 31.15 -45.84
CA THR A 955 31.67 30.20 -45.43
C THR A 955 31.57 30.01 -43.94
N MET A 956 31.45 28.76 -43.51
CA MET A 956 31.44 28.43 -42.09
C MET A 956 32.81 28.77 -41.49
N PRO A 957 32.91 29.65 -40.47
CA PRO A 957 34.21 30.13 -39.98
C PRO A 957 35.03 29.04 -39.29
N GLU A 958 34.37 28.19 -38.50
CA GLU A 958 34.93 27.07 -37.74
C GLU A 958 33.91 25.90 -37.73
N ASN A 959 34.30 24.72 -37.25
CA ASN A 959 33.32 23.65 -37.04
C ASN A 959 32.22 24.17 -36.12
N GLY A 960 30.98 23.81 -36.40
CA GLY A 960 29.91 24.16 -35.49
C GLY A 960 28.55 23.64 -35.89
N THR A 961 27.67 23.56 -34.91
CA THR A 961 26.29 23.10 -35.07
C THR A 961 25.37 24.30 -35.11
N ILE A 962 24.78 24.59 -36.27
CA ILE A 962 23.80 25.67 -36.43
C ILE A 962 22.51 25.24 -35.73
N GLU A 963 22.03 26.07 -34.79
CA GLU A 963 20.84 25.77 -33.98
C GLU A 963 19.64 26.62 -34.40
N SER A 964 19.89 27.83 -34.92
CA SER A 964 18.85 28.77 -35.32
C SER A 964 19.27 29.61 -36.52
N VAL A 965 18.26 30.11 -37.25
CA VAL A 965 18.44 31.07 -38.34
C VAL A 965 17.65 32.33 -38.04
N THR A 966 18.29 33.48 -38.20
CA THR A 966 17.75 34.80 -37.90
C THR A 966 17.69 35.63 -39.15
N MET A 967 16.51 36.16 -39.49
CA MET A 967 16.31 36.99 -40.68
C MET A 967 15.68 38.34 -40.33
N TYR A 968 16.19 39.41 -40.95
CA TYR A 968 15.57 40.73 -40.90
C TYR A 968 14.48 40.87 -41.96
N HIS A 969 13.32 41.39 -41.57
CA HIS A 969 12.23 41.70 -42.49
C HIS A 969 11.49 42.98 -42.05
N ALA A 970 10.75 43.60 -42.98
CA ALA A 970 10.10 44.90 -42.77
C ALA A 970 8.67 44.83 -42.18
N GLY A 971 8.34 43.70 -41.54
CA GLY A 971 7.00 43.38 -41.04
C GLY A 971 6.02 42.94 -42.14
N GLY A 972 5.07 42.06 -41.80
CA GLY A 972 4.06 41.57 -42.75
C GLY A 972 3.04 40.63 -42.13
N ASN A 973 2.38 39.84 -42.97
CA ASN A 973 1.54 38.70 -42.60
C ASN A 973 1.90 37.48 -43.48
N GLY A 974 1.55 36.27 -43.04
CA GLY A 974 1.90 35.00 -43.71
C GLY A 974 2.94 34.17 -42.95
N GLY A 975 3.23 32.96 -43.46
CA GLY A 975 4.20 32.04 -42.87
C GLY A 975 5.62 32.27 -43.39
N LEU A 976 6.62 32.03 -42.55
CA LEU A 976 8.04 32.07 -42.87
C LEU A 976 8.68 30.73 -42.47
N ILE A 977 9.39 30.11 -43.40
CA ILE A 977 10.22 28.92 -43.19
C ILE A 977 11.65 29.27 -43.59
N LEU A 978 12.61 28.94 -42.72
CA LEU A 978 14.04 29.09 -42.95
C LEU A 978 14.70 27.71 -43.07
N GLY A 979 15.78 27.63 -43.83
CA GLY A 979 16.49 26.38 -44.07
C GLY A 979 18.01 26.57 -44.16
N VAL A 980 18.74 25.51 -43.86
CA VAL A 980 20.19 25.40 -43.95
C VAL A 980 20.52 24.28 -44.93
N TYR A 981 21.35 24.56 -45.92
CA TYR A 981 21.75 23.61 -46.97
C TYR A 981 23.27 23.58 -47.15
N ASP A 982 23.81 22.45 -47.60
CA ASP A 982 25.18 22.33 -48.09
C ASP A 982 25.28 22.60 -49.60
N GLY A 983 26.50 22.51 -50.15
CA GLY A 983 26.74 22.49 -51.59
C GLY A 983 27.71 23.56 -52.10
N GLU A 984 28.56 23.20 -53.06
CA GLU A 984 29.47 24.16 -53.71
C GLU A 984 28.80 24.82 -54.93
N GLY A 985 28.80 26.15 -54.97
CA GLY A 985 28.23 26.94 -56.08
C GLY A 985 26.70 27.06 -56.08
N THR A 986 25.97 26.03 -55.66
CA THR A 986 24.51 26.01 -55.46
C THR A 986 24.10 25.16 -54.26
N PRO A 987 22.98 25.45 -53.56
CA PRO A 987 22.44 24.57 -52.51
C PRO A 987 22.13 23.16 -53.04
N GLN A 988 22.50 22.11 -52.32
CA GLN A 988 22.29 20.70 -52.71
C GLN A 988 21.42 19.93 -51.72
N ASN A 989 21.91 19.64 -50.51
CA ASN A 989 21.20 18.86 -49.50
C ASN A 989 20.75 19.74 -48.34
N ARG A 990 19.52 19.53 -47.88
CA ARG A 990 18.97 20.23 -46.71
C ARG A 990 19.55 19.62 -45.43
N LEU A 991 20.31 20.43 -44.69
CA LEU A 991 20.89 20.04 -43.41
C LEU A 991 19.94 20.33 -42.23
N GLY A 992 19.08 21.34 -42.36
CA GLY A 992 18.13 21.71 -41.32
C GLY A 992 17.02 22.62 -41.84
N VAL A 993 15.87 22.60 -41.17
CA VAL A 993 14.70 23.44 -41.50
C VAL A 993 14.00 23.88 -40.23
N THR A 994 13.38 25.06 -40.26
CA THR A 994 12.57 25.56 -39.15
C THR A 994 11.12 25.11 -39.25
N ASN A 995 10.38 25.17 -38.15
CA ASN A 995 8.92 25.16 -38.20
C ASN A 995 8.40 26.36 -39.03
N ALA A 996 7.25 26.20 -39.67
CA ALA A 996 6.54 27.31 -40.31
C ALA A 996 6.08 28.30 -39.22
N THR A 997 6.62 29.52 -39.26
CA THR A 997 6.42 30.53 -38.22
C THR A 997 5.79 31.78 -38.82
N THR A 998 4.77 32.33 -38.17
CA THR A 998 4.15 33.57 -38.62
C THR A 998 5.17 34.71 -38.60
N ILE A 999 5.29 35.45 -39.70
CA ILE A 999 6.19 36.62 -39.78
C ILE A 999 5.72 37.72 -38.82
N ASN A 1000 6.66 38.40 -38.15
CA ASN A 1000 6.31 39.50 -37.24
C ASN A 1000 5.59 40.63 -38.01
N SER A 1001 4.62 41.28 -37.37
CA SER A 1001 3.80 42.33 -37.98
C SER A 1001 4.53 43.68 -38.15
N SER A 1002 5.62 43.89 -37.41
CA SER A 1002 6.51 45.04 -37.45
C SER A 1002 7.89 44.69 -38.01
N ALA A 1003 8.64 45.70 -38.45
CA ALA A 1003 10.00 45.53 -38.95
C ALA A 1003 10.97 45.15 -37.81
N GLY A 1004 11.83 44.17 -38.05
CA GLY A 1004 12.78 43.69 -37.05
C GLY A 1004 13.49 42.41 -37.47
N TRP A 1005 14.40 41.96 -36.62
CA TRP A 1005 15.00 40.64 -36.71
C TRP A 1005 14.07 39.60 -36.10
N GLN A 1006 13.92 38.45 -36.76
CA GLN A 1006 13.16 37.32 -36.25
C GLN A 1006 14.05 36.08 -36.30
N THR A 1007 14.31 35.50 -35.12
CA THR A 1007 15.09 34.26 -34.94
C THR A 1007 14.14 33.08 -34.85
N ILE A 1008 14.45 32.02 -35.59
CA ILE A 1008 13.66 30.79 -35.57
C ILE A 1008 14.61 29.60 -35.43
N ASN A 1009 14.36 28.73 -34.45
CA ASN A 1009 15.16 27.54 -34.20
C ASN A 1009 14.90 26.46 -35.26
N LEU A 1010 15.94 25.71 -35.61
CA LEU A 1010 15.81 24.54 -36.47
C LEU A 1010 15.07 23.43 -35.71
N GLN A 1011 14.26 22.65 -36.42
CA GLN A 1011 13.62 21.45 -35.86
C GLN A 1011 14.65 20.40 -35.43
N SER A 1012 15.81 20.39 -36.09
CA SER A 1012 16.97 19.59 -35.71
C SER A 1012 18.24 20.41 -36.02
N PRO A 1013 19.15 20.59 -35.04
CA PRO A 1013 20.40 21.32 -35.25
C PRO A 1013 21.27 20.69 -36.36
N ALA A 1014 21.94 21.53 -37.14
CA ALA A 1014 22.68 21.12 -38.33
C ALA A 1014 24.19 21.31 -38.14
N PHE A 1015 24.95 20.22 -38.05
CA PHE A 1015 26.42 20.29 -38.00
C PHE A 1015 27.01 20.70 -39.35
N VAL A 1016 27.91 21.67 -39.34
CA VAL A 1016 28.66 22.14 -40.52
C VAL A 1016 30.14 22.26 -40.16
N ALA A 1017 30.99 21.62 -40.98
CA ALA A 1017 32.44 21.72 -40.79
C ALA A 1017 32.98 23.10 -41.20
N GLY A 1018 33.94 23.62 -40.46
CA GLY A 1018 34.64 24.88 -40.74
C GLY A 1018 35.29 24.89 -42.12
N GLY A 1019 35.22 26.03 -42.80
CA GLY A 1019 35.67 26.19 -44.18
C GLY A 1019 34.66 25.73 -45.23
N SER A 1020 33.60 25.01 -44.86
CA SER A 1020 32.56 24.56 -45.80
C SER A 1020 31.64 25.71 -46.21
N THR A 1021 31.07 25.62 -47.42
CA THR A 1021 30.02 26.55 -47.85
C THR A 1021 28.68 26.09 -47.28
N VAL A 1022 28.00 26.98 -46.56
CA VAL A 1022 26.64 26.79 -46.06
C VAL A 1022 25.69 27.78 -46.70
N TRP A 1023 24.51 27.33 -47.09
CA TRP A 1023 23.47 28.15 -47.70
C TRP A 1023 22.32 28.38 -46.73
N LEU A 1024 22.07 29.64 -46.37
CA LEU A 1024 20.90 30.03 -45.58
C LEU A 1024 19.76 30.42 -46.51
N ALA A 1025 18.66 29.66 -46.47
CA ALA A 1025 17.52 29.76 -47.36
C ALA A 1025 16.26 30.24 -46.64
N TRP A 1026 15.35 30.87 -47.38
CA TRP A 1026 14.05 31.32 -46.86
C TRP A 1026 12.92 31.15 -47.87
N VAL A 1027 11.73 30.79 -47.37
CA VAL A 1027 10.49 30.70 -48.13
C VAL A 1027 9.37 31.33 -47.31
N TYR A 1028 8.49 32.07 -47.99
CA TYR A 1028 7.28 32.61 -47.40
C TYR A 1028 6.06 31.88 -47.93
N GLU A 1029 5.15 31.52 -47.03
CA GLU A 1029 3.92 30.78 -47.34
C GLU A 1029 2.68 31.67 -47.24
N SER A 1030 1.63 31.32 -47.99
CA SER A 1030 0.27 31.86 -47.83
C SER A 1030 0.13 33.37 -48.04
N ASN A 1031 0.40 33.82 -49.27
CA ASN A 1031 0.17 35.20 -49.75
C ASN A 1031 0.75 36.29 -48.81
N PRO A 1032 2.08 36.28 -48.59
CA PRO A 1032 2.72 37.09 -47.58
C PRO A 1032 2.69 38.59 -47.93
N GLY A 1033 2.04 39.39 -47.11
CA GLY A 1033 1.97 40.85 -47.24
C GLY A 1033 3.12 41.54 -46.53
N ILE A 1034 4.36 41.27 -46.96
CA ILE A 1034 5.54 41.97 -46.44
C ILE A 1034 5.47 43.43 -46.89
N ARG A 1035 5.72 44.39 -45.99
CA ARG A 1035 5.76 45.82 -46.32
C ARG A 1035 7.10 46.17 -46.98
N TYR A 1036 7.09 47.00 -48.02
CA TYR A 1036 8.29 47.44 -48.75
C TYR A 1036 8.49 48.94 -48.57
N GLN A 1037 9.74 49.40 -48.45
CA GLN A 1037 10.03 50.82 -48.19
C GLN A 1037 9.90 51.71 -49.45
N THR A 1038 10.11 51.19 -50.68
CA THR A 1038 9.80 51.88 -51.95
C THR A 1038 9.55 50.89 -53.10
N GLY A 1039 8.53 51.14 -53.93
CA GLY A 1039 8.15 50.34 -55.12
C GLY A 1039 6.97 49.37 -54.91
N SER A 1040 6.37 48.88 -56.02
CA SER A 1040 5.37 47.78 -56.03
C SER A 1040 6.04 46.47 -56.42
N PRO A 1041 6.07 45.44 -55.56
CA PRO A 1041 6.61 44.14 -55.95
C PRO A 1041 5.62 43.30 -56.74
N GLY A 1042 6.14 42.57 -57.73
CA GLY A 1042 5.41 41.46 -58.34
C GLY A 1042 5.07 40.42 -57.28
N ARG A 1043 3.80 40.00 -57.22
CA ARG A 1043 3.39 38.87 -56.39
C ARG A 1043 4.03 37.59 -56.92
N TYR A 1044 4.76 36.86 -56.09
CA TYR A 1044 5.21 35.51 -56.44
C TYR A 1044 4.88 34.53 -55.31
N GLN A 1045 3.75 33.87 -55.47
CA GLN A 1045 3.44 32.62 -54.79
C GLN A 1045 4.34 31.52 -55.37
N SER A 1046 4.85 30.62 -54.54
CA SER A 1046 5.03 29.24 -55.01
C SER A 1046 3.62 28.70 -55.25
N SER A 1047 3.32 28.19 -56.44
CA SER A 1047 2.08 27.44 -56.67
C SER A 1047 2.08 26.11 -55.91
N ASP A 1048 3.23 25.69 -55.41
CA ASP A 1048 3.40 24.44 -54.72
C ASP A 1048 3.32 24.69 -53.21
N THR A 1049 2.24 24.19 -52.60
CA THR A 1049 2.16 23.93 -51.16
C THR A 1049 2.83 22.57 -50.92
N TRP A 1050 3.98 22.55 -50.25
CA TRP A 1050 4.63 21.30 -49.88
C TRP A 1050 4.11 20.88 -48.51
N SER A 1051 3.32 19.81 -48.46
CA SER A 1051 2.73 19.28 -47.22
C SER A 1051 3.74 18.79 -46.17
N GLY A 1052 5.06 18.93 -46.43
CA GLY A 1052 6.16 18.55 -45.55
C GLY A 1052 7.29 19.59 -45.41
N GLY A 1053 7.06 20.86 -45.76
CA GLY A 1053 8.05 21.95 -45.63
C GLY A 1053 8.96 22.16 -46.88
N MET A 1054 10.07 22.88 -46.71
CA MET A 1054 10.96 23.32 -47.82
C MET A 1054 11.55 22.12 -48.62
N PRO A 1055 11.68 22.13 -49.95
CA PRO A 1055 12.03 20.95 -50.76
C PRO A 1055 13.51 20.59 -50.62
N ASP A 1056 13.86 19.34 -50.93
CA ASP A 1056 15.26 18.88 -50.89
C ASP A 1056 16.12 19.50 -52.02
N PRO A 1057 15.68 19.65 -53.29
CA PRO A 1057 16.36 20.48 -54.28
C PRO A 1057 15.72 21.86 -54.40
N PHE A 1058 16.52 22.90 -54.15
CA PHE A 1058 16.04 24.29 -54.14
C PHE A 1058 16.11 24.94 -55.54
N GLY A 1059 14.95 25.16 -56.17
CA GLY A 1059 14.81 25.73 -57.53
C GLY A 1059 14.98 27.25 -57.65
N SER A 1060 14.63 27.80 -58.82
CA SER A 1060 15.04 29.13 -59.30
C SER A 1060 13.84 30.08 -59.55
N GLY A 1061 13.79 31.34 -59.05
CA GLY A 1061 12.68 32.31 -59.30
C GLY A 1061 12.96 33.83 -59.17
N THR A 1062 12.12 34.68 -59.82
CA THR A 1062 12.35 36.09 -60.29
C THR A 1062 12.09 37.30 -59.34
N GLN A 1063 12.56 38.49 -59.76
CA GLN A 1063 12.93 39.77 -59.07
C GLN A 1063 11.87 40.62 -58.30
N THR A 1064 12.30 41.33 -57.23
CA THR A 1064 12.33 42.83 -57.04
C THR A 1064 13.34 43.22 -55.93
N THR A 1065 13.58 44.51 -55.67
CA THR A 1065 14.49 45.06 -54.63
C THR A 1065 14.04 44.72 -53.20
N TYR A 1066 14.94 44.24 -52.34
CA TYR A 1066 14.62 43.96 -50.93
C TYR A 1066 15.81 44.26 -49.98
N ILE A 1067 15.50 44.57 -48.72
CA ILE A 1067 16.46 44.58 -47.62
C ILE A 1067 16.62 43.13 -47.17
N TYR A 1068 17.82 42.56 -47.27
CA TYR A 1068 18.08 41.20 -46.78
C TYR A 1068 19.23 41.19 -45.80
N SER A 1069 19.03 40.55 -44.66
CA SER A 1069 20.09 40.22 -43.72
C SER A 1069 19.66 38.96 -42.99
N ILE A 1070 20.51 37.94 -43.05
CA ILE A 1070 20.24 36.62 -42.54
C ILE A 1070 21.55 36.04 -42.00
N TYR A 1071 21.49 35.43 -40.83
CA TYR A 1071 22.61 34.71 -40.25
C TYR A 1071 22.12 33.49 -39.47
N GLY A 1072 22.96 32.46 -39.39
CA GLY A 1072 22.78 31.33 -38.50
C GLY A 1072 23.58 31.54 -37.22
N THR A 1073 23.00 31.18 -36.08
CA THR A 1073 23.72 31.08 -34.81
C THR A 1073 24.12 29.63 -34.60
N TYR A 1074 25.40 29.40 -34.35
CA TYR A 1074 25.93 28.05 -34.19
C TYR A 1074 26.76 27.91 -32.92
N LEU A 1075 26.70 26.72 -32.36
CA LEU A 1075 27.58 26.26 -31.30
C LEU A 1075 28.95 25.92 -31.91
N LYS A 1076 30.03 26.55 -31.43
CA LYS A 1076 31.40 26.25 -31.88
C LYS A 1076 31.92 24.93 -31.34
#